data_AF-A0A8H4XBN2-F1
#
_entry.id   AF-A0A8H4XBN2-F1
#
_cell.length_a   1.000
_cell.length_b   1.000
_cell.length_c   1.000
_cell.angle_alpha   90.00
_cell.angle_beta   90.00
_cell.angle_gamma   90.00
#
_symmetry.space_group_name_H-M   'P 1'
#
loop_
_entity.id
_entity.type
_entity.pdbx_description
1 polymer ?
#
loop_
_entity_poly.entity_id
_entity_poly.type
_entity_poly.pdbx_seq_one_letter_code
_entity_poly.pdbx_strand_id
1 'polypeptide(L)'
;MSSHITIIPASTKAGKETIRVLLASPEKPLVRGVYRDTSKAPAEYTEHPNFEAVKGDVANGDSLNFNGTEAVLYVPPPTYEKIDQADWAKQAANNVKNALQSAGVKKLVVLSGLGSQYDHGIGLVRLNHHTDQVLKDSVAEVTTIQSTHFQEEFQYMFQMPLGDPPTISSWIAPGEYKVPIVSVKDVGDICALCLLAKPGKAGTQTIKIMGPQPYSSNDLRDIFEEVTGEKVELRLAQGEDLKAFFRQLFPEHCIPDFMEMIESSLPGGLITNEYDYDENTVRGNIELLDTMRELSKKHAGGLVLPNFKLRAQDAQEPVMLQPKLPVEEPKKSTKRKAPATKTTDKPVAKVQKKAAGTTARKVSKASAQTPTSSTADALSVFPSEILNLILNFSDTKSLGRLSKTSKSYYALVTPQLYRRINVAVGFHAHIAKLIRTLEPHLTIAQRKQLKKEGQYRGQQESFSNKLDPRKKPEIADHVRQIILGIGDPGKKHRFIVHRYAEEALKNMNNLEIVETMILTGSMAKSLAGLKNLKALNLSCSDLTIAELKPLTAIKDLKHLTIETRGYDHDYASPHIPHDLIFNSRSTLRSLTINTSPYLSSFLYWDRNEKEEDVTLDSKYILSSLKSFSLIGVSIDQKMKKSLAKIIDFVGLEELEFGYMSENPKLLSDYLGDVFSAAHKDPTRDIKLRKLSLDVSANDYSFSPQDKEVILDSRMRFVSSFDTLTSLVLKEYNEYKDDVPGNPELKNSHLQAILKHENLVKLRIPYRGVCQGYKIPYLEPATVKTLIDNLPKLEEIAFAPEKSKIEEIAKILSLAPSLTSITLSPCGTYEYGVDREATAKSILKSIVDGVFDHSIDKNAGKFNWEDHSNIKRVYIDHMVYELGSKFGKPQKGMKKAEKFTTTLSGPFKQKREVLYRDIMGYVHAPIESGFDPKCEWINKVEKDLD
;
A
#
# COMPACT_ATOMS: atom_id res chain seq x y z
N MET A 1 -9.24 46.61 27.11
CA MET A 1 -8.07 45.84 26.60
C MET A 1 -7.76 46.39 25.23
N SER A 2 -6.49 46.36 24.80
CA SER A 2 -6.16 46.74 23.42
C SER A 2 -6.76 45.72 22.43
N SER A 3 -7.25 46.20 21.31
CA SER A 3 -7.90 45.38 20.28
C SER A 3 -6.87 44.76 19.34
N HIS A 4 -7.07 43.52 18.90
CA HIS A 4 -6.14 42.79 18.03
C HIS A 4 -6.81 42.37 16.72
N ILE A 5 -6.04 42.40 15.62
CA ILE A 5 -6.37 41.70 14.39
C ILE A 5 -5.73 40.32 14.46
N THR A 6 -6.48 39.24 14.25
CA THR A 6 -5.99 37.86 14.42
C THR A 6 -5.92 37.12 13.09
N ILE A 7 -4.78 36.48 12.79
CA ILE A 7 -4.57 35.72 11.56
C ILE A 7 -4.43 34.24 11.92
N ILE A 8 -5.21 33.38 11.28
CA ILE A 8 -5.23 31.94 11.54
C ILE A 8 -5.41 31.11 10.25
N PRO A 9 -4.56 30.09 9.99
CA PRO A 9 -3.24 29.86 10.56
C PRO A 9 -2.22 30.88 10.03
N ALA A 10 -1.49 31.56 10.91
CA ALA A 10 -0.53 32.61 10.57
C ALA A 10 0.74 32.14 9.81
N SER A 11 0.90 30.83 9.61
CA SER A 11 2.07 30.25 8.92
C SER A 11 1.90 30.08 7.40
N THR A 12 0.73 30.36 6.84
CA THR A 12 0.46 30.28 5.38
C THR A 12 1.21 31.38 4.62
N LYS A 13 1.43 31.23 3.29
CA LYS A 13 2.10 32.27 2.48
C LYS A 13 1.33 33.61 2.61
N ALA A 14 0.02 33.60 2.35
CA ALA A 14 -0.85 34.78 2.49
C ALA A 14 -0.96 35.28 3.94
N GLY A 15 -1.09 34.39 4.94
CA GLY A 15 -1.20 34.81 6.34
C GLY A 15 0.03 35.57 6.84
N LYS A 16 1.23 35.15 6.45
CA LYS A 16 2.48 35.90 6.71
C LYS A 16 2.49 37.26 6.02
N GLU A 17 2.05 37.29 4.76
CA GLU A 17 2.10 38.51 3.95
C GLU A 17 1.09 39.56 4.44
N THR A 18 -0.13 39.16 4.82
CA THR A 18 -1.06 40.02 5.54
C THR A 18 -0.47 40.53 6.86
N ILE A 19 0.25 39.69 7.62
CA ILE A 19 0.96 40.15 8.84
C ILE A 19 2.02 41.21 8.49
N ARG A 20 2.84 40.99 7.45
CA ARG A 20 3.85 41.96 6.99
C ARG A 20 3.22 43.31 6.66
N VAL A 21 2.08 43.32 5.95
CA VAL A 21 1.35 44.54 5.57
C VAL A 21 0.72 45.22 6.79
N LEU A 22 0.06 44.46 7.68
CA LEU A 22 -0.55 45.01 8.90
C LEU A 22 0.48 45.64 9.84
N LEU A 23 1.68 45.04 9.99
CA LEU A 23 2.75 45.60 10.82
C LEU A 23 3.41 46.83 10.18
N ALA A 24 3.45 46.91 8.84
CA ALA A 24 3.92 48.07 8.10
C ALA A 24 2.87 49.21 8.00
N SER A 25 1.60 48.94 8.31
CA SER A 25 0.50 49.90 8.17
C SER A 25 0.68 51.15 9.05
N PRO A 26 0.37 52.37 8.54
CA PRO A 26 0.38 53.58 9.34
C PRO A 26 -0.61 53.56 10.51
N GLU A 27 -1.65 52.70 10.45
CA GLU A 27 -2.63 52.50 11.53
C GLU A 27 -2.06 51.71 12.73
N LYS A 28 -0.94 51.00 12.53
CA LYS A 28 -0.21 50.24 13.57
C LYS A 28 -1.13 49.38 14.47
N PRO A 29 -1.97 48.49 13.89
CA PRO A 29 -2.78 47.55 14.67
C PRO A 29 -1.91 46.66 15.57
N LEU A 30 -2.50 46.07 16.60
CA LEU A 30 -1.92 44.90 17.27
C LEU A 30 -2.31 43.64 16.48
N VAL A 31 -1.35 42.75 16.26
CA VAL A 31 -1.47 41.61 15.34
C VAL A 31 -1.19 40.31 16.08
N ARG A 32 -2.19 39.43 16.16
CA ARG A 32 -2.12 38.11 16.78
C ARG A 32 -1.99 37.03 15.72
N GLY A 33 -0.79 36.47 15.57
CA GLY A 33 -0.57 35.31 14.70
C GLY A 33 -0.86 34.00 15.44
N VAL A 34 -1.83 33.20 14.96
CA VAL A 34 -2.14 31.89 15.54
C VAL A 34 -1.33 30.79 14.83
N TYR A 35 -0.49 30.09 15.60
CA TYR A 35 0.36 29.00 15.11
C TYR A 35 0.10 27.71 15.88
N ARG A 36 0.18 26.55 15.20
CA ARG A 36 0.25 25.24 15.87
C ARG A 36 1.54 25.05 16.69
N ASP A 37 2.54 25.85 16.33
CA ASP A 37 3.93 25.79 16.80
C ASP A 37 4.52 27.21 16.71
N THR A 38 4.55 27.94 17.84
CA THR A 38 4.85 29.39 17.85
C THR A 38 6.31 29.71 17.55
N SER A 39 7.24 28.75 17.67
CA SER A 39 8.63 28.92 17.24
C SER A 39 8.81 28.93 15.71
N LYS A 40 7.71 28.89 14.95
CA LYS A 40 7.68 29.08 13.48
C LYS A 40 7.22 30.48 13.07
N ALA A 41 6.94 31.37 14.02
CA ALA A 41 6.79 32.80 13.72
C ALA A 41 8.15 33.38 13.25
N PRO A 42 8.20 34.14 12.15
CA PRO A 42 9.41 34.84 11.72
C PRO A 42 9.95 35.80 12.80
N ALA A 43 11.28 35.87 12.93
CA ALA A 43 11.96 36.74 13.90
C ALA A 43 11.54 38.21 13.72
N GLU A 44 11.51 38.66 12.46
CA GLU A 44 11.02 39.96 12.00
C GLU A 44 9.60 40.34 12.49
N TYR A 45 8.74 39.36 12.80
CA TYR A 45 7.45 39.63 13.43
C TYR A 45 7.56 39.60 14.95
N THR A 46 8.23 38.59 15.53
CA THR A 46 8.36 38.46 17.00
C THR A 46 9.19 39.55 17.68
N GLU A 47 10.03 40.26 16.92
CA GLU A 47 10.78 41.43 17.38
C GLU A 47 9.96 42.73 17.26
N HIS A 48 8.84 42.72 16.52
CA HIS A 48 8.00 43.90 16.33
C HIS A 48 7.04 44.11 17.52
N PRO A 49 7.01 45.30 18.14
CA PRO A 49 6.30 45.52 19.42
C PRO A 49 4.78 45.36 19.36
N ASN A 50 4.21 45.35 18.15
CA ASN A 50 2.77 45.20 17.92
C ASN A 50 2.34 43.76 17.58
N PHE A 51 3.24 42.77 17.61
CA PHE A 51 2.93 41.40 17.21
C PHE A 51 3.00 40.41 18.38
N GLU A 52 2.06 39.46 18.44
CA GLU A 52 2.14 38.29 19.32
C GLU A 52 1.89 36.98 18.56
N ALA A 53 2.74 35.97 18.83
CA ALA A 53 2.58 34.62 18.34
C ALA A 53 1.90 33.74 19.39
N VAL A 54 0.63 33.40 19.18
CA VAL A 54 -0.16 32.56 20.10
C VAL A 54 -0.31 31.13 19.57
N LYS A 55 -0.50 30.17 20.49
CA LYS A 55 -0.64 28.76 20.13
C LYS A 55 -2.11 28.39 19.91
N GLY A 56 -2.44 27.80 18.76
CA GLY A 56 -3.76 27.26 18.44
C GLY A 56 -3.76 26.37 17.19
N ASP A 57 -4.75 25.50 17.05
CA ASP A 57 -4.92 24.57 15.94
C ASP A 57 -6.40 24.49 15.52
N VAL A 58 -6.69 24.68 14.23
CA VAL A 58 -8.07 24.64 13.71
C VAL A 58 -8.68 23.23 13.76
N ALA A 59 -7.86 22.18 13.93
CA ALA A 59 -8.32 20.84 14.26
C ALA A 59 -9.02 20.76 15.64
N ASN A 60 -8.73 21.69 16.55
CA ASN A 60 -9.13 21.65 17.95
C ASN A 60 -9.69 23.02 18.41
N GLY A 61 -11.01 23.17 18.38
CA GLY A 61 -11.71 24.39 18.79
C GLY A 61 -11.34 24.89 20.20
N ASP A 62 -11.10 23.99 21.16
CA ASP A 62 -10.69 24.34 22.54
C ASP A 62 -9.33 25.06 22.62
N SER A 63 -8.54 25.03 21.53
CA SER A 63 -7.26 25.73 21.42
C SER A 63 -7.35 27.11 20.73
N LEU A 64 -8.55 27.52 20.29
CA LEU A 64 -8.77 28.79 19.60
C LEU A 64 -9.28 29.86 20.59
N ASN A 65 -8.54 30.97 20.69
CA ASN A 65 -8.87 32.06 21.61
C ASN A 65 -8.82 33.42 20.88
N PHE A 66 -10.00 33.95 20.54
CA PHE A 66 -10.17 35.26 19.91
C PHE A 66 -10.62 36.35 20.90
N ASN A 67 -10.44 36.14 22.21
CA ASN A 67 -10.78 37.17 23.19
C ASN A 67 -9.88 38.41 23.00
N GLY A 68 -10.52 39.59 22.88
CA GLY A 68 -9.83 40.84 22.55
C GLY A 68 -9.48 41.01 21.06
N THR A 69 -10.08 40.21 20.18
CA THR A 69 -9.94 40.31 18.72
C THR A 69 -11.09 41.13 18.11
N GLU A 70 -10.77 42.06 17.21
CA GLU A 70 -11.74 42.87 16.47
C GLU A 70 -12.19 42.20 15.16
N ALA A 71 -11.18 41.75 14.41
CA ALA A 71 -11.31 41.13 13.11
C ALA A 71 -10.40 39.89 13.03
N VAL A 72 -10.89 38.83 12.39
CA VAL A 72 -10.13 37.61 12.10
C VAL A 72 -9.91 37.49 10.60
N LEU A 73 -8.70 37.15 10.16
CA LEU A 73 -8.45 36.51 8.87
C LEU A 73 -8.34 35.00 9.08
N TYR A 74 -9.25 34.25 8.45
CA TYR A 74 -9.15 32.80 8.33
C TYR A 74 -8.65 32.41 6.93
N VAL A 75 -7.56 31.65 6.89
CA VAL A 75 -7.05 31.00 5.66
C VAL A 75 -7.30 29.49 5.79
N PRO A 76 -8.26 28.90 5.09
CA PRO A 76 -8.64 27.50 5.26
C PRO A 76 -7.48 26.57 4.88
N PRO A 77 -6.93 25.78 5.82
CA PRO A 77 -5.87 24.85 5.49
C PRO A 77 -6.46 23.53 4.95
N PRO A 78 -5.96 22.96 3.85
CA PRO A 78 -6.35 21.62 3.42
C PRO A 78 -5.84 20.56 4.41
N THR A 79 -6.42 19.35 4.34
CA THR A 79 -5.85 18.17 5.01
C THR A 79 -5.10 17.28 4.02
N TYR A 80 -4.05 16.63 4.52
CA TYR A 80 -3.30 15.59 3.82
C TYR A 80 -3.41 14.22 4.54
N GLU A 81 -4.32 14.13 5.52
CA GLU A 81 -4.73 12.86 6.14
C GLU A 81 -5.86 12.22 5.31
N LYS A 82 -6.26 10.98 5.63
CA LYS A 82 -7.32 10.27 4.90
C LYS A 82 -8.72 10.65 5.41
N ILE A 83 -9.06 11.91 5.20
CA ILE A 83 -10.35 12.54 5.54
C ILE A 83 -10.78 13.34 4.30
N ASP A 84 -12.06 13.31 3.93
CA ASP A 84 -12.59 14.10 2.81
C ASP A 84 -12.47 15.61 3.10
N GLN A 85 -12.05 16.40 2.10
CA GLN A 85 -11.80 17.84 2.26
C GLN A 85 -13.07 18.60 2.68
N ALA A 86 -14.26 18.16 2.29
CA ALA A 86 -15.53 18.75 2.69
C ALA A 86 -15.82 18.54 4.19
N ASP A 87 -15.55 17.34 4.71
CA ASP A 87 -15.79 17.04 6.13
C ASP A 87 -14.73 17.70 7.02
N TRP A 88 -13.48 17.75 6.56
CA TRP A 88 -12.43 18.55 7.18
C TRP A 88 -12.76 20.06 7.16
N ALA A 89 -13.23 20.61 6.03
CA ALA A 89 -13.69 22.00 5.94
C ALA A 89 -14.79 22.29 6.96
N LYS A 90 -15.85 21.46 7.01
CA LYS A 90 -16.94 21.59 7.97
C LYS A 90 -16.41 21.55 9.41
N GLN A 91 -15.48 20.65 9.74
CA GLN A 91 -14.91 20.55 11.09
C GLN A 91 -14.11 21.81 11.47
N ALA A 92 -13.14 22.21 10.64
CA ALA A 92 -12.28 23.36 10.92
C ALA A 92 -13.06 24.69 10.93
N ALA A 93 -13.98 24.88 9.97
CA ALA A 93 -14.82 26.07 9.89
C ALA A 93 -15.79 26.18 11.08
N ASN A 94 -16.37 25.08 11.58
CA ASN A 94 -17.21 25.11 12.79
C ASN A 94 -16.38 25.39 14.06
N ASN A 95 -15.16 24.86 14.18
CA ASN A 95 -14.25 25.23 15.27
C ASN A 95 -13.96 26.74 15.29
N VAL A 96 -13.66 27.33 14.13
CA VAL A 96 -13.44 28.78 13.97
C VAL A 96 -14.72 29.57 14.29
N LYS A 97 -15.88 29.16 13.75
CA LYS A 97 -17.21 29.77 14.01
C LYS A 97 -17.54 29.83 15.50
N ASN A 98 -17.35 28.72 16.21
CA ASN A 98 -17.64 28.64 17.64
C ASN A 98 -16.72 29.58 18.45
N ALA A 99 -15.44 29.68 18.09
CA ALA A 99 -14.50 30.60 18.73
C ALA A 99 -14.81 32.07 18.43
N LEU A 100 -15.19 32.42 17.19
CA LEU A 100 -15.63 33.76 16.79
C LEU A 100 -16.84 34.21 17.61
N GLN A 101 -17.86 33.36 17.70
CA GLN A 101 -19.10 33.65 18.42
C GLN A 101 -18.88 33.74 19.94
N SER A 102 -18.07 32.84 20.51
CA SER A 102 -17.75 32.84 21.95
C SER A 102 -16.97 34.08 22.40
N ALA A 103 -16.06 34.58 21.55
CA ALA A 103 -15.33 35.82 21.80
C ALA A 103 -16.10 37.10 21.39
N GLY A 104 -17.25 36.96 20.74
CA GLY A 104 -18.10 38.06 20.30
C GLY A 104 -17.57 38.87 19.10
N VAL A 105 -16.60 38.34 18.35
CA VAL A 105 -15.96 38.97 17.18
C VAL A 105 -17.01 39.46 16.17
N LYS A 106 -16.76 40.62 15.54
CA LYS A 106 -17.74 41.24 14.63
C LYS A 106 -17.38 41.11 13.15
N LYS A 107 -16.09 41.12 12.81
CA LYS A 107 -15.63 40.99 11.43
C LYS A 107 -14.83 39.71 11.20
N LEU A 108 -15.11 39.04 10.09
CA LEU A 108 -14.34 37.93 9.56
C LEU A 108 -13.96 38.22 8.10
N VAL A 109 -12.71 38.01 7.77
CA VAL A 109 -12.22 37.88 6.39
C VAL A 109 -11.86 36.41 6.18
N VAL A 110 -12.37 35.81 5.10
CA VAL A 110 -12.04 34.44 4.70
C VAL A 110 -11.27 34.50 3.40
N LEU A 111 -10.06 33.96 3.35
CA LEU A 111 -9.34 33.76 2.09
C LEU A 111 -9.81 32.46 1.45
N SER A 112 -10.70 32.60 0.48
CA SER A 112 -11.33 31.55 -0.32
C SER A 112 -10.68 31.48 -1.72
N GLY A 113 -11.18 30.57 -2.57
CA GLY A 113 -10.73 30.40 -3.95
C GLY A 113 -11.82 30.76 -4.94
N LEU A 114 -11.44 31.28 -6.10
CA LEU A 114 -12.37 31.50 -7.21
C LEU A 114 -13.08 30.19 -7.58
N GLY A 115 -14.40 30.25 -7.78
CA GLY A 115 -15.23 29.06 -8.03
C GLY A 115 -15.82 28.40 -6.77
N SER A 116 -15.57 28.91 -5.54
CA SER A 116 -16.12 28.33 -4.29
C SER A 116 -17.66 28.35 -4.19
N GLN A 117 -18.37 28.99 -5.11
CA GLN A 117 -19.83 28.91 -5.25
C GLN A 117 -20.32 27.56 -5.77
N TYR A 118 -19.51 26.81 -6.53
CA TYR A 118 -19.82 25.45 -6.97
C TYR A 118 -19.49 24.42 -5.87
N ASP A 119 -20.24 23.31 -5.80
CA ASP A 119 -20.08 22.25 -4.79
C ASP A 119 -19.41 20.96 -5.32
N HIS A 120 -19.23 20.87 -6.64
CA HIS A 120 -18.64 19.76 -7.39
C HIS A 120 -17.81 20.27 -8.58
N GLY A 121 -16.94 19.43 -9.17
CA GLY A 121 -16.22 19.74 -10.41
C GLY A 121 -15.15 20.83 -10.29
N ILE A 122 -14.61 21.05 -9.09
CA ILE A 122 -13.61 22.09 -8.75
C ILE A 122 -12.50 21.58 -7.82
N GLY A 123 -12.44 20.27 -7.57
CA GLY A 123 -11.41 19.60 -6.79
C GLY A 123 -11.23 20.17 -5.39
N LEU A 124 -10.00 20.54 -5.07
CA LEU A 124 -9.62 21.08 -3.77
C LEU A 124 -10.39 22.35 -3.37
N VAL A 125 -10.92 23.12 -4.33
CA VAL A 125 -11.72 24.34 -4.04
C VAL A 125 -13.04 24.00 -3.32
N ARG A 126 -13.47 22.73 -3.32
CA ARG A 126 -14.56 22.25 -2.45
C ARG A 126 -14.29 22.46 -0.95
N LEU A 127 -13.02 22.50 -0.52
CA LEU A 127 -12.60 22.93 0.83
C LEU A 127 -13.14 24.33 1.15
N ASN A 128 -13.02 25.23 0.17
CA ASN A 128 -13.39 26.63 0.29
C ASN A 128 -14.91 26.79 0.21
N HIS A 129 -15.58 26.11 -0.72
CA HIS A 129 -17.05 26.05 -0.79
C HIS A 129 -17.68 25.71 0.57
N HIS A 130 -17.31 24.57 1.15
CA HIS A 130 -17.90 24.14 2.42
C HIS A 130 -17.48 25.03 3.61
N THR A 131 -16.33 25.70 3.52
CA THR A 131 -15.92 26.70 4.51
C THR A 131 -16.79 27.96 4.42
N ASP A 132 -16.98 28.51 3.22
CA ASP A 132 -17.75 29.73 2.97
C ASP A 132 -19.21 29.54 3.41
N GLN A 133 -19.82 28.39 3.09
CA GLN A 133 -21.19 28.08 3.51
C GLN A 133 -21.36 27.96 5.04
N VAL A 134 -20.32 27.56 5.77
CA VAL A 134 -20.34 27.53 7.25
C VAL A 134 -20.13 28.93 7.84
N LEU A 135 -19.30 29.77 7.21
CA LEU A 135 -18.82 31.03 7.78
C LEU A 135 -19.55 32.30 7.33
N LYS A 136 -20.26 32.29 6.20
CA LYS A 136 -20.98 33.47 5.64
C LYS A 136 -21.88 34.22 6.63
N ASP A 137 -22.49 33.49 7.57
CA ASP A 137 -23.38 34.00 8.62
C ASP A 137 -22.78 33.82 10.04
N SER A 138 -21.45 33.73 10.17
CA SER A 138 -20.80 33.42 11.46
C SER A 138 -20.71 34.62 12.43
N VAL A 139 -20.55 35.83 11.87
CA VAL A 139 -20.40 37.11 12.57
C VAL A 139 -21.16 38.21 11.79
N ALA A 140 -21.08 39.47 12.22
CA ALA A 140 -21.90 40.56 11.66
C ALA A 140 -21.42 41.06 10.28
N GLU A 141 -20.11 41.01 10.03
CA GLU A 141 -19.48 41.38 8.75
C GLU A 141 -18.59 40.22 8.29
N VAL A 142 -18.92 39.61 7.14
CA VAL A 142 -18.12 38.52 6.57
C VAL A 142 -17.68 38.88 5.16
N THR A 143 -16.37 38.95 4.94
CA THR A 143 -15.76 39.23 3.64
C THR A 143 -15.11 37.96 3.10
N THR A 144 -15.70 37.36 2.09
CA THR A 144 -15.11 36.22 1.38
C THR A 144 -14.25 36.76 0.24
N ILE A 145 -12.94 36.56 0.33
CA ILE A 145 -11.97 36.93 -0.69
C ILE A 145 -11.71 35.71 -1.57
N GLN A 146 -12.21 35.69 -2.80
CA GLN A 146 -11.96 34.62 -3.78
C GLN A 146 -10.70 34.94 -4.59
N SER A 147 -9.55 34.33 -4.23
CA SER A 147 -8.31 34.47 -5.02
C SER A 147 -8.21 33.45 -6.15
N THR A 148 -7.53 33.82 -7.23
CA THR A 148 -7.12 32.87 -8.29
C THR A 148 -5.81 32.14 -7.95
N HIS A 149 -5.25 31.40 -8.90
CA HIS A 149 -3.92 30.79 -8.80
C HIS A 149 -2.84 31.80 -8.40
N PHE A 150 -1.87 31.37 -7.61
CA PHE A 150 -0.80 32.23 -7.12
C PHE A 150 0.43 32.23 -8.04
N GLN A 151 1.02 33.40 -8.30
CA GLN A 151 2.26 33.52 -9.08
C GLN A 151 3.41 32.73 -8.44
N GLU A 152 3.41 32.63 -7.11
CA GLU A 152 4.37 31.87 -6.32
C GLU A 152 4.13 30.34 -6.37
N GLU A 153 3.20 29.84 -7.18
CA GLU A 153 3.12 28.42 -7.57
C GLU A 153 4.26 28.04 -8.52
N PHE A 154 4.62 28.91 -9.48
CA PHE A 154 5.61 28.64 -10.54
C PHE A 154 7.08 28.59 -10.06
N GLN A 155 7.31 28.67 -8.75
CA GLN A 155 8.62 28.54 -8.09
C GLN A 155 9.38 27.24 -8.46
N TYR A 156 8.68 26.17 -8.87
CA TYR A 156 9.29 24.90 -9.28
C TYR A 156 10.09 25.00 -10.58
N MET A 157 9.80 25.98 -11.44
CA MET A 157 10.52 26.15 -12.72
C MET A 157 12.01 26.45 -12.48
N PHE A 158 12.36 27.11 -11.37
CA PHE A 158 13.74 27.38 -10.95
C PHE A 158 14.42 26.22 -10.20
N GLN A 159 13.71 25.11 -9.99
CA GLN A 159 14.18 23.93 -9.25
C GLN A 159 14.36 22.70 -10.16
N MET A 160 13.80 22.75 -11.38
CA MET A 160 13.65 21.60 -12.28
C MET A 160 14.05 21.82 -13.77
N PRO A 161 14.94 22.75 -14.19
CA PRO A 161 15.50 22.70 -15.55
C PRO A 161 16.25 21.37 -15.75
N LEU A 162 15.76 20.55 -16.68
CA LEU A 162 16.31 19.20 -16.93
C LEU A 162 16.63 19.02 -18.41
N GLY A 163 17.77 18.39 -18.70
CA GLY A 163 18.22 18.05 -20.05
C GLY A 163 19.20 19.05 -20.68
N ASP A 164 19.60 18.75 -21.91
CA ASP A 164 20.34 19.60 -22.82
C ASP A 164 19.65 19.48 -24.21
N PRO A 165 18.89 20.50 -24.67
CA PRO A 165 18.63 21.77 -24.00
C PRO A 165 17.80 21.63 -22.70
N PRO A 166 17.90 22.59 -21.76
CA PRO A 166 17.11 22.59 -20.54
C PRO A 166 15.60 22.73 -20.83
N THR A 167 14.80 21.87 -20.23
CA THR A 167 13.33 21.86 -20.37
C THR A 167 12.66 22.40 -19.10
N ILE A 168 11.67 23.27 -19.27
CA ILE A 168 10.71 23.69 -18.24
C ILE A 168 9.34 23.03 -18.49
N SER A 169 8.55 22.84 -17.43
CA SER A 169 7.17 22.36 -17.54
C SER A 169 6.17 23.42 -17.06
N SER A 170 4.96 23.40 -17.59
CA SER A 170 3.83 24.19 -17.11
C SER A 170 2.52 23.40 -17.23
N TRP A 171 1.60 23.58 -16.28
CA TRP A 171 0.29 22.93 -16.27
C TRP A 171 -0.78 23.64 -17.10
N ILE A 172 -0.54 24.88 -17.55
CA ILE A 172 -1.52 25.66 -18.31
C ILE A 172 -1.59 25.12 -19.75
N ALA A 173 -2.70 24.50 -20.12
CA ALA A 173 -2.87 23.86 -21.43
C ALA A 173 -4.24 24.18 -22.06
N PRO A 174 -4.33 24.39 -23.39
CA PRO A 174 -3.23 24.43 -24.37
C PRO A 174 -2.29 25.63 -24.14
N GLY A 175 -1.10 25.62 -24.75
CA GLY A 175 0.00 26.50 -24.36
C GLY A 175 -0.24 28.01 -24.50
N GLU A 176 -1.20 28.42 -25.34
CA GLU A 176 -1.65 29.81 -25.54
C GLU A 176 -2.78 30.24 -24.58
N TYR A 177 -3.39 29.30 -23.85
CA TYR A 177 -4.52 29.61 -22.97
C TYR A 177 -4.04 30.43 -21.77
N LYS A 178 -4.73 31.53 -21.46
CA LYS A 178 -4.33 32.48 -20.42
C LYS A 178 -5.22 32.33 -19.17
N VAL A 179 -4.60 32.06 -18.03
CA VAL A 179 -5.25 31.93 -16.70
C VAL A 179 -4.93 33.17 -15.86
N PRO A 180 -5.89 33.78 -15.12
CA PRO A 180 -5.61 34.88 -14.20
C PRO A 180 -4.78 34.40 -12.99
N ILE A 181 -3.59 34.96 -12.77
CA ILE A 181 -2.65 34.50 -11.73
C ILE A 181 -2.16 35.69 -10.88
N VAL A 182 -2.53 35.70 -9.59
CA VAL A 182 -2.32 36.81 -8.64
C VAL A 182 -1.08 36.59 -7.76
N SER A 183 -0.35 37.64 -7.38
CA SER A 183 0.69 37.47 -6.34
C SER A 183 0.06 37.33 -4.97
N VAL A 184 0.64 36.47 -4.12
CA VAL A 184 0.30 36.41 -2.69
C VAL A 184 0.47 37.77 -1.99
N LYS A 185 1.31 38.67 -2.52
CA LYS A 185 1.48 40.05 -2.02
C LYS A 185 0.21 40.90 -2.22
N ASP A 186 -0.33 40.95 -3.43
CA ASP A 186 -1.62 41.63 -3.71
C ASP A 186 -2.73 41.06 -2.82
N VAL A 187 -2.77 39.73 -2.64
CA VAL A 187 -3.74 39.07 -1.74
C VAL A 187 -3.53 39.46 -0.28
N GLY A 188 -2.27 39.59 0.18
CA GLY A 188 -1.92 40.05 1.52
C GLY A 188 -2.32 41.51 1.77
N ASP A 189 -2.12 42.39 0.79
CA ASP A 189 -2.51 43.79 0.83
C ASP A 189 -4.05 43.95 0.90
N ILE A 190 -4.81 43.24 0.07
CA ILE A 190 -6.28 43.30 0.10
C ILE A 190 -6.84 42.64 1.37
N CYS A 191 -6.27 41.53 1.85
CA CYS A 191 -6.62 40.97 3.15
C CYS A 191 -6.41 41.98 4.27
N ALA A 192 -5.29 42.70 4.30
CA ALA A 192 -5.00 43.73 5.29
C ALA A 192 -5.99 44.90 5.19
N LEU A 193 -6.31 45.36 3.97
CA LEU A 193 -7.29 46.41 3.69
C LEU A 193 -8.69 46.04 4.21
N CYS A 194 -9.18 44.82 3.95
CA CYS A 194 -10.48 44.37 4.45
C CYS A 194 -10.53 44.26 5.99
N LEU A 195 -9.42 43.87 6.63
CA LEU A 195 -9.31 43.82 8.09
C LEU A 195 -9.32 45.23 8.71
N LEU A 196 -8.57 46.18 8.15
CA LEU A 196 -8.46 47.57 8.60
C LEU A 196 -9.68 48.45 8.25
N ALA A 197 -10.43 48.10 7.21
CA ALA A 197 -11.62 48.86 6.79
C ALA A 197 -12.57 49.16 7.97
N LYS A 198 -13.15 50.36 8.03
CA LYS A 198 -14.06 50.71 9.12
C LYS A 198 -15.33 49.84 9.08
N PRO A 199 -15.95 49.53 10.24
CA PRO A 199 -17.18 48.73 10.31
C PRO A 199 -18.24 49.23 9.32
N GLY A 200 -18.78 48.29 8.55
CA GLY A 200 -19.57 48.55 7.36
C GLY A 200 -21.07 48.38 7.57
N LYS A 201 -21.77 48.03 6.48
CA LYS A 201 -23.13 47.50 6.55
C LYS A 201 -23.03 46.00 6.87
N ALA A 202 -23.73 45.55 7.92
CA ALA A 202 -23.76 44.13 8.29
C ALA A 202 -24.28 43.23 7.15
N GLY A 203 -23.65 42.05 7.00
CA GLY A 203 -23.93 41.08 5.94
C GLY A 203 -22.66 40.36 5.44
N THR A 204 -22.85 39.45 4.48
CA THR A 204 -21.77 38.82 3.71
C THR A 204 -21.47 39.64 2.46
N GLN A 205 -20.20 39.81 2.11
CA GLN A 205 -19.73 40.33 0.82
C GLN A 205 -18.67 39.40 0.22
N THR A 206 -18.64 39.28 -1.11
CA THR A 206 -17.64 38.51 -1.85
C THR A 206 -16.81 39.45 -2.72
N ILE A 207 -15.48 39.30 -2.69
CA ILE A 207 -14.53 40.07 -3.50
C ILE A 207 -13.67 39.07 -4.27
N LYS A 208 -13.64 39.16 -5.60
CA LYS A 208 -12.69 38.40 -6.43
C LYS A 208 -11.35 39.13 -6.43
N ILE A 209 -10.22 38.41 -6.36
CA ILE A 209 -8.89 38.98 -6.63
C ILE A 209 -8.22 38.20 -7.75
N MET A 210 -7.90 38.91 -8.84
CA MET A 210 -7.15 38.40 -9.99
C MET A 210 -5.80 39.10 -10.10
N GLY A 211 -4.86 38.54 -10.86
CA GLY A 211 -3.57 39.19 -11.16
C GLY A 211 -3.71 40.45 -12.04
N PRO A 212 -2.62 41.17 -12.32
CA PRO A 212 -2.66 42.32 -13.22
C PRO A 212 -3.03 41.92 -14.65
N GLN A 213 -2.78 40.69 -15.07
CA GLN A 213 -3.24 40.12 -16.34
C GLN A 213 -3.25 38.58 -16.27
N PRO A 214 -3.94 37.89 -17.19
CA PRO A 214 -3.87 36.44 -17.29
C PRO A 214 -2.68 35.98 -18.16
N TYR A 215 -1.98 34.94 -17.72
CA TYR A 215 -0.77 34.42 -18.37
C TYR A 215 -0.96 32.98 -18.84
N SER A 216 -0.24 32.63 -19.89
CA SER A 216 -0.20 31.31 -20.54
C SER A 216 1.14 30.61 -20.31
N SER A 217 1.25 29.36 -20.74
CA SER A 217 2.52 28.62 -20.71
C SER A 217 3.59 29.26 -21.62
N ASN A 218 3.18 29.91 -22.72
CA ASN A 218 4.10 30.69 -23.56
C ASN A 218 4.62 31.95 -22.84
N ASP A 219 3.74 32.71 -22.17
CA ASP A 219 4.19 33.87 -21.38
C ASP A 219 5.12 33.42 -20.23
N LEU A 220 4.82 32.28 -19.59
CA LEU A 220 5.66 31.66 -18.55
C LEU A 220 7.05 31.27 -19.06
N ARG A 221 7.16 30.71 -20.27
CA ARG A 221 8.46 30.45 -20.92
C ARG A 221 9.20 31.76 -21.14
N ASP A 222 8.58 32.72 -21.81
CA ASP A 222 9.28 33.94 -22.24
C ASP A 222 9.72 34.80 -21.03
N ILE A 223 8.91 34.82 -19.95
CA ILE A 223 9.30 35.37 -18.65
C ILE A 223 10.47 34.59 -18.02
N PHE A 224 10.46 33.25 -18.06
CA PHE A 224 11.56 32.45 -17.51
C PHE A 224 12.87 32.70 -18.27
N GLU A 225 12.84 32.79 -19.60
CA GLU A 225 14.00 33.12 -20.43
C GLU A 225 14.51 34.54 -20.17
N GLU A 226 13.64 35.54 -20.01
CA GLU A 226 14.05 36.91 -19.64
C GLU A 226 14.73 36.96 -18.25
N VAL A 227 14.22 36.16 -17.31
CA VAL A 227 14.66 36.15 -15.90
C VAL A 227 15.95 35.36 -15.68
N THR A 228 16.25 34.39 -16.53
CA THR A 228 17.46 33.54 -16.43
C THR A 228 18.54 33.89 -17.44
N GLY A 229 18.16 34.37 -18.64
CA GLY A 229 19.04 34.48 -19.80
C GLY A 229 19.29 33.14 -20.51
N GLU A 230 18.69 32.04 -20.05
CA GLU A 230 18.79 30.72 -20.68
C GLU A 230 17.66 30.50 -21.69
N LYS A 231 17.91 29.69 -22.72
CA LYS A 231 16.88 29.27 -23.68
C LYS A 231 16.37 27.88 -23.30
N VAL A 232 15.04 27.73 -23.22
CA VAL A 232 14.40 26.53 -22.67
C VAL A 232 13.30 25.96 -23.55
N GLU A 233 13.20 24.63 -23.58
CA GLU A 233 12.02 23.96 -24.16
C GLU A 233 10.84 23.99 -23.19
N LEU A 234 9.63 24.20 -23.71
CA LEU A 234 8.38 24.26 -22.93
C LEU A 234 7.58 22.97 -23.11
N ARG A 235 7.46 22.18 -22.03
CA ARG A 235 6.56 21.03 -21.96
C ARG A 235 5.25 21.40 -21.26
N LEU A 236 4.13 20.99 -21.84
CA LEU A 236 2.82 21.09 -21.18
C LEU A 236 2.59 19.82 -20.36
N ALA A 237 2.45 19.96 -19.04
CA ALA A 237 2.17 18.87 -18.12
C ALA A 237 0.65 18.65 -18.02
N GLN A 238 0.18 17.52 -18.57
CA GLN A 238 -1.22 17.09 -18.50
C GLN A 238 -1.32 15.61 -18.12
N GLY A 239 -2.47 15.16 -17.63
CA GLY A 239 -2.70 13.75 -17.31
C GLY A 239 -1.68 13.21 -16.31
N GLU A 240 -0.98 12.11 -16.65
CA GLU A 240 0.04 11.54 -15.76
C GLU A 240 1.29 12.42 -15.59
N ASP A 241 1.65 13.32 -16.52
CA ASP A 241 2.76 14.28 -16.28
C ASP A 241 2.42 15.22 -15.12
N LEU A 242 1.17 15.72 -15.10
CA LEU A 242 0.69 16.60 -14.04
C LEU A 242 0.50 15.86 -12.71
N LYS A 243 0.01 14.61 -12.75
CA LYS A 243 -0.03 13.75 -11.55
C LYS A 243 1.37 13.44 -11.04
N ALA A 244 2.34 13.14 -11.91
CA ALA A 244 3.73 12.89 -11.52
C ALA A 244 4.38 14.12 -10.85
N PHE A 245 4.08 15.33 -11.34
CA PHE A 245 4.43 16.58 -10.65
C PHE A 245 3.77 16.66 -9.25
N PHE A 246 2.45 16.43 -9.16
CA PHE A 246 1.76 16.46 -7.86
C PHE A 246 2.19 15.34 -6.88
N ARG A 247 2.67 14.19 -7.35
CA ARG A 247 3.25 13.10 -6.52
C ARG A 247 4.49 13.55 -5.74
N GLN A 248 5.22 14.54 -6.24
CA GLN A 248 6.39 15.13 -5.54
C GLN A 248 5.96 16.08 -4.41
N LEU A 249 4.73 16.59 -4.44
CA LEU A 249 4.23 17.62 -3.53
C LEU A 249 3.21 17.10 -2.51
N PHE A 250 2.39 16.12 -2.89
CA PHE A 250 1.21 15.67 -2.13
C PHE A 250 1.08 14.13 -2.11
N PRO A 251 0.51 13.54 -1.03
CA PRO A 251 0.21 12.10 -1.01
C PRO A 251 -0.79 11.70 -2.11
N GLU A 252 -0.62 10.50 -2.68
CA GLU A 252 -1.43 9.97 -3.81
C GLU A 252 -2.95 10.16 -3.62
N HIS A 253 -3.47 10.02 -2.40
CA HIS A 253 -4.91 10.13 -2.12
C HIS A 253 -5.46 11.57 -2.17
N CYS A 254 -4.60 12.59 -2.20
CA CYS A 254 -4.97 14.00 -2.39
C CYS A 254 -4.88 14.43 -3.87
N ILE A 255 -4.17 13.68 -4.72
CA ILE A 255 -3.89 14.09 -6.11
C ILE A 255 -5.17 14.29 -6.94
N PRO A 256 -6.26 13.50 -6.80
CA PRO A 256 -7.51 13.78 -7.49
C PRO A 256 -8.08 15.18 -7.21
N ASP A 257 -8.00 15.68 -5.95
CA ASP A 257 -8.45 17.02 -5.59
C ASP A 257 -7.63 18.11 -6.32
N PHE A 258 -6.31 17.91 -6.46
CA PHE A 258 -5.44 18.84 -7.18
C PHE A 258 -5.60 18.76 -8.70
N MET A 259 -5.83 17.56 -9.26
CA MET A 259 -6.10 17.37 -10.69
C MET A 259 -7.43 18.01 -11.09
N GLU A 260 -8.53 17.71 -10.40
CA GLU A 260 -9.85 18.31 -10.71
C GLU A 260 -9.81 19.84 -10.52
N MET A 261 -9.03 20.37 -9.56
CA MET A 261 -8.80 21.80 -9.44
C MET A 261 -8.14 22.41 -10.69
N ILE A 262 -7.02 21.84 -11.17
CA ILE A 262 -6.37 22.34 -12.39
C ILE A 262 -7.29 22.18 -13.61
N GLU A 263 -7.89 21.02 -13.79
CA GLU A 263 -8.80 20.73 -14.90
C GLU A 263 -10.01 21.70 -14.91
N SER A 264 -10.52 22.08 -13.73
CA SER A 264 -11.59 23.08 -13.59
C SER A 264 -11.16 24.52 -13.93
N SER A 265 -9.85 24.81 -13.92
CA SER A 265 -9.23 26.09 -14.31
C SER A 265 -8.78 26.14 -15.78
N LEU A 266 -8.94 25.06 -16.56
CA LEU A 266 -8.59 24.94 -17.97
C LEU A 266 -9.84 24.89 -18.87
N PRO A 267 -9.73 25.04 -20.21
CA PRO A 267 -10.89 25.26 -21.09
C PRO A 267 -11.97 24.18 -20.98
N GLY A 268 -13.19 24.60 -20.61
CA GLY A 268 -14.34 23.71 -20.35
C GLY A 268 -14.55 23.37 -18.88
N GLY A 269 -13.61 23.74 -18.00
CA GLY A 269 -13.73 23.64 -16.55
C GLY A 269 -14.67 24.68 -15.94
N LEU A 270 -15.19 24.40 -14.74
CA LEU A 270 -16.20 25.26 -14.10
C LEU A 270 -15.66 26.62 -13.65
N ILE A 271 -14.39 26.73 -13.25
CA ILE A 271 -13.80 27.99 -12.75
C ILE A 271 -13.58 28.99 -13.90
N THR A 272 -13.45 28.53 -15.15
CA THR A 272 -13.22 29.45 -16.29
C THR A 272 -14.38 30.41 -16.56
N ASN A 273 -15.58 30.10 -16.05
CA ASN A 273 -16.76 30.99 -16.12
C ASN A 273 -16.63 32.23 -15.23
N GLU A 274 -15.61 32.29 -14.36
CA GLU A 274 -15.44 33.31 -13.33
C GLU A 274 -14.21 34.21 -13.57
N TYR A 275 -13.53 34.03 -14.71
CA TYR A 275 -12.38 34.86 -15.13
C TYR A 275 -12.79 36.24 -15.68
N ASP A 276 -14.09 36.51 -15.84
CA ASP A 276 -14.62 37.82 -16.18
C ASP A 276 -14.50 38.80 -15.01
N TYR A 277 -14.13 40.05 -15.32
CA TYR A 277 -13.99 41.13 -14.36
C TYR A 277 -15.34 41.82 -14.14
N ASP A 278 -15.86 41.69 -12.91
CA ASP A 278 -17.10 42.34 -12.46
C ASP A 278 -16.82 43.51 -11.47
N GLU A 279 -17.86 44.20 -11.03
CA GLU A 279 -17.78 45.32 -10.07
C GLU A 279 -17.22 44.93 -8.69
N ASN A 280 -17.12 43.64 -8.38
CA ASN A 280 -16.56 43.09 -7.14
C ASN A 280 -15.16 42.48 -7.37
N THR A 281 -14.57 42.69 -8.55
CA THR A 281 -13.26 42.14 -8.93
C THR A 281 -12.14 43.16 -8.72
N VAL A 282 -11.25 42.86 -7.78
CA VAL A 282 -10.01 43.60 -7.54
C VAL A 282 -8.90 43.04 -8.42
N ARG A 283 -8.21 43.93 -9.13
CA ARG A 283 -7.05 43.62 -9.97
C ARG A 283 -5.77 43.87 -9.16
N GLY A 284 -4.95 42.84 -8.99
CA GLY A 284 -3.60 42.94 -8.44
C GLY A 284 -2.69 43.77 -9.34
N ASN A 285 -1.58 44.25 -8.80
CA ASN A 285 -0.67 45.19 -9.47
C ASN A 285 0.72 44.59 -9.70
N ILE A 286 1.02 43.41 -9.17
CA ILE A 286 2.34 42.79 -9.24
C ILE A 286 2.42 41.85 -10.43
N GLU A 287 3.24 42.21 -11.41
CA GLU A 287 3.47 41.40 -12.61
C GLU A 287 4.19 40.09 -12.26
N LEU A 288 3.78 38.99 -12.90
CA LEU A 288 4.41 37.68 -12.79
C LEU A 288 5.92 37.74 -13.05
N LEU A 289 6.36 38.62 -13.96
CA LEU A 289 7.77 38.89 -14.24
C LEU A 289 8.56 39.30 -13.00
N ASP A 290 8.04 40.20 -12.16
CA ASP A 290 8.75 40.64 -10.95
C ASP A 290 8.71 39.60 -9.83
N THR A 291 7.63 38.83 -9.72
CA THR A 291 7.58 37.64 -8.85
C THR A 291 8.59 36.58 -9.30
N MET A 292 8.71 36.31 -10.60
CA MET A 292 9.68 35.38 -11.16
C MET A 292 11.12 35.87 -10.97
N ARG A 293 11.40 37.18 -11.13
CA ARG A 293 12.70 37.80 -10.78
C ARG A 293 13.07 37.61 -9.31
N GLU A 294 12.11 37.71 -8.39
CA GLU A 294 12.35 37.42 -6.97
C GLU A 294 12.56 35.93 -6.68
N LEU A 295 11.85 35.04 -7.37
CA LEU A 295 12.01 33.60 -7.21
C LEU A 295 13.37 33.13 -7.75
N SER A 296 13.80 33.61 -8.93
CA SER A 296 15.14 33.37 -9.49
C SER A 296 16.24 33.78 -8.51
N LYS A 297 16.19 35.00 -7.97
CA LYS A 297 17.17 35.50 -6.97
C LYS A 297 17.24 34.64 -5.70
N LYS A 298 16.16 33.96 -5.32
CA LYS A 298 16.11 33.05 -4.15
C LYS A 298 16.74 31.67 -4.45
N HIS A 299 16.87 31.27 -5.72
CA HIS A 299 17.46 29.98 -6.14
C HIS A 299 18.87 30.09 -6.74
N ALA A 300 19.27 31.28 -7.21
CA ALA A 300 20.60 31.56 -7.78
C ALA A 300 21.79 31.39 -6.80
N GLY A 301 21.54 31.15 -5.50
CA GLY A 301 22.56 30.90 -4.48
C GLY A 301 23.07 29.46 -4.40
N GLY A 302 22.64 28.58 -5.31
CA GLY A 302 22.81 27.14 -5.20
C GLY A 302 21.67 26.48 -4.40
N LEU A 303 21.56 25.16 -4.51
CA LEU A 303 20.41 24.35 -4.03
C LEU A 303 20.18 24.43 -2.52
N VAL A 304 19.40 25.44 -2.10
CA VAL A 304 18.68 25.44 -0.82
C VAL A 304 17.20 25.24 -1.11
N LEU A 305 16.77 23.98 -1.20
CA LEU A 305 15.35 23.65 -1.17
C LEU A 305 14.72 24.28 0.09
N PRO A 306 13.65 25.08 -0.03
CA PRO A 306 13.01 25.68 1.14
C PRO A 306 12.49 24.57 2.05
N ASN A 307 12.94 24.57 3.30
CA ASN A 307 12.70 23.50 4.28
C ASN A 307 11.21 23.36 4.62
N PHE A 308 10.45 22.63 3.78
CA PHE A 308 9.17 22.04 4.13
C PHE A 308 9.40 20.96 5.18
N LYS A 309 9.51 21.39 6.46
CA LYS A 309 9.60 20.49 7.61
C LYS A 309 8.35 19.64 7.75
N LEU A 310 8.31 18.53 6.99
CA LEU A 310 7.75 17.28 7.45
C LEU A 310 8.23 17.04 8.88
N ARG A 311 7.32 16.62 9.75
CA ARG A 311 7.53 16.66 11.20
C ARG A 311 8.36 15.48 11.71
N ALA A 312 9.60 15.39 11.23
CA ALA A 312 10.65 14.62 11.88
C ALA A 312 10.75 15.03 13.36
N GLN A 313 10.96 14.06 14.23
CA GLN A 313 11.14 14.28 15.67
C GLN A 313 12.64 14.38 15.93
N ASP A 314 13.08 15.46 16.58
CA ASP A 314 14.50 15.74 16.78
C ASP A 314 15.18 14.62 17.56
N ALA A 315 16.12 13.92 16.91
CA ALA A 315 17.09 13.06 17.56
C ALA A 315 18.41 13.83 17.65
N GLN A 316 18.82 14.19 18.87
CA GLN A 316 20.12 14.80 19.11
C GLN A 316 21.19 13.72 19.26
N GLU A 317 22.22 13.76 18.42
CA GLU A 317 23.47 13.03 18.64
C GLU A 317 24.44 13.83 19.55
N PRO A 318 25.41 13.16 20.20
CA PRO A 318 25.99 13.67 21.45
C PRO A 318 27.30 14.45 21.27
N VAL A 319 27.54 15.38 22.19
CA VAL A 319 28.89 15.85 22.55
C VAL A 319 29.20 15.36 23.97
N MET A 320 30.38 14.76 24.17
CA MET A 320 30.75 14.14 25.43
C MET A 320 31.21 15.15 26.48
N LEU A 321 30.94 14.86 27.76
CA LEU A 321 31.84 15.18 28.88
C LEU A 321 31.53 14.32 30.12
N GLN A 322 32.59 13.98 30.86
CA GLN A 322 32.60 13.31 32.18
C GLN A 322 33.75 13.92 33.00
N PRO A 323 33.83 13.73 34.33
CA PRO A 323 32.75 13.48 35.31
C PRO A 323 32.88 14.38 36.57
N LYS A 324 31.87 14.38 37.46
CA LYS A 324 32.06 14.34 38.94
C LYS A 324 30.77 14.16 39.76
N LEU A 325 30.99 13.67 40.98
CA LEU A 325 30.08 13.49 42.13
C LEU A 325 30.71 14.27 43.33
N PRO A 326 30.05 14.40 44.51
CA PRO A 326 28.62 14.35 44.86
C PRO A 326 28.21 15.60 45.71
N VAL A 327 27.02 15.60 46.35
CA VAL A 327 26.76 15.82 47.81
C VAL A 327 25.23 15.87 48.08
N GLU A 328 24.84 15.79 49.36
CA GLU A 328 23.50 15.51 49.90
C GLU A 328 22.59 16.74 50.12
N GLU A 329 21.28 16.52 50.29
CA GLU A 329 20.35 17.47 50.94
C GLU A 329 19.61 16.85 52.16
N PRO A 330 19.34 17.63 53.23
CA PRO A 330 18.70 17.15 54.47
C PRO A 330 17.17 17.29 54.51
N LYS A 331 16.55 16.97 55.67
CA LYS A 331 15.10 16.80 55.85
C LYS A 331 14.45 17.88 56.77
N LYS A 332 13.10 17.95 56.69
CA LYS A 332 12.08 18.22 57.77
C LYS A 332 11.40 19.60 57.90
N SER A 333 10.06 19.54 57.74
CA SER A 333 9.00 20.00 58.70
C SER A 333 8.57 21.49 58.72
N THR A 334 7.41 21.93 59.26
CA THR A 334 6.24 21.25 59.90
C THR A 334 4.95 22.13 59.94
N LYS A 335 3.81 21.54 60.38
CA LYS A 335 2.54 22.17 60.90
C LYS A 335 1.55 22.71 59.83
N ARG A 336 0.23 22.84 60.07
CA ARG A 336 -0.62 22.67 61.30
C ARG A 336 -1.96 21.93 60.99
N LYS A 337 -2.94 21.84 61.92
CA LYS A 337 -4.07 20.85 61.88
C LYS A 337 -5.36 21.26 62.64
N ALA A 338 -6.53 20.78 62.19
CA ALA A 338 -7.85 20.67 62.88
C ALA A 338 -8.62 21.99 63.21
N PRO A 339 -9.94 21.98 63.60
CA PRO A 339 -10.95 20.90 63.79
C PRO A 339 -12.16 20.95 62.79
N ALA A 340 -12.96 19.88 62.51
CA ALA A 340 -14.12 19.25 63.22
C ALA A 340 -15.34 20.19 63.44
N THR A 341 -16.64 19.82 63.32
CA THR A 341 -17.35 18.52 63.55
C THR A 341 -18.71 18.34 62.80
N LYS A 342 -19.06 17.09 62.43
CA LYS A 342 -20.42 16.42 62.42
C LYS A 342 -21.59 17.09 61.62
N THR A 343 -22.71 16.43 61.23
CA THR A 343 -23.42 15.20 61.67
C THR A 343 -24.03 14.37 60.50
N THR A 344 -24.11 13.04 60.68
CA THR A 344 -25.14 12.01 60.26
C THR A 344 -25.80 12.07 58.85
N ASP A 345 -26.13 10.95 58.17
CA ASP A 345 -26.66 9.66 58.68
C ASP A 345 -26.04 8.36 58.11
N LYS A 346 -26.65 7.20 58.42
CA LYS A 346 -25.99 5.86 58.45
C LYS A 346 -26.91 4.68 57.98
N PRO A 347 -26.62 3.35 58.15
CA PRO A 347 -26.30 2.50 56.98
C PRO A 347 -27.07 1.15 56.82
N VAL A 348 -26.98 0.53 55.63
CA VAL A 348 -27.25 -0.91 55.36
C VAL A 348 -26.23 -1.38 54.29
N ALA A 349 -25.15 -2.10 54.58
CA ALA A 349 -25.02 -3.53 54.97
C ALA A 349 -25.20 -4.55 53.82
N LYS A 350 -24.16 -5.35 53.55
CA LYS A 350 -24.20 -6.67 52.87
C LYS A 350 -23.17 -7.61 53.52
N VAL A 351 -23.42 -8.93 53.46
CA VAL A 351 -22.98 -9.92 54.46
C VAL A 351 -21.94 -10.92 53.92
N GLN A 352 -21.13 -11.52 54.81
CA GLN A 352 -20.20 -12.64 54.54
C GLN A 352 -20.60 -13.93 55.29
N LYS A 353 -20.06 -15.08 54.85
CA LYS A 353 -20.23 -16.48 55.36
C LYS A 353 -21.59 -17.10 54.96
N LYS A 354 -21.76 -18.42 54.74
CA LYS A 354 -20.93 -19.68 54.80
C LYS A 354 -21.47 -20.61 53.66
N ALA A 355 -21.22 -21.91 53.41
CA ALA A 355 -20.38 -23.07 53.84
C ALA A 355 -20.62 -24.20 52.78
N ALA A 356 -19.98 -25.39 52.73
CA ALA A 356 -18.61 -25.85 52.98
C ALA A 356 -18.48 -27.34 52.50
N GLY A 357 -17.28 -27.81 52.10
CA GLY A 357 -17.01 -29.18 51.61
C GLY A 357 -15.72 -29.21 50.77
N THR A 358 -14.52 -29.61 51.24
CA THR A 358 -14.10 -30.80 52.03
C THR A 358 -14.22 -32.07 51.17
N THR A 359 -13.15 -32.69 50.66
CA THR A 359 -11.90 -33.16 51.30
C THR A 359 -10.65 -32.88 50.43
N ALA A 360 -9.48 -32.50 50.97
CA ALA A 360 -8.41 -33.33 51.56
C ALA A 360 -7.84 -34.42 50.59
N ARG A 361 -6.53 -34.68 50.52
CA ARG A 361 -5.51 -34.61 51.58
C ARG A 361 -4.11 -34.36 51.00
N LYS A 362 -3.24 -33.63 51.72
CA LYS A 362 -1.79 -33.54 51.44
C LYS A 362 -1.06 -34.41 52.47
N VAL A 363 -0.10 -35.24 52.04
CA VAL A 363 0.72 -36.07 52.93
C VAL A 363 2.19 -35.86 52.57
N SER A 364 3.01 -35.59 53.58
CA SER A 364 4.47 -35.58 53.48
C SER A 364 5.01 -36.96 53.85
N LYS A 365 6.03 -37.42 53.11
CA LYS A 365 7.02 -38.39 53.63
C LYS A 365 8.35 -38.21 52.91
N ALA A 366 9.42 -38.60 53.61
CA ALA A 366 10.79 -38.43 53.17
C ALA A 366 11.26 -39.59 52.28
N SER A 367 12.44 -39.40 51.67
CA SER A 367 13.37 -40.42 51.17
C SER A 367 12.78 -41.81 50.86
N ALA A 368 12.44 -42.01 49.58
CA ALA A 368 12.42 -43.33 48.98
C ALA A 368 13.51 -43.36 47.90
N GLN A 369 14.49 -44.23 48.05
CA GLN A 369 15.35 -44.61 46.94
C GLN A 369 14.50 -45.46 45.98
N THR A 370 14.27 -44.97 44.76
CA THR A 370 13.70 -45.77 43.66
C THR A 370 14.78 -46.08 42.62
N PRO A 371 14.66 -47.20 41.88
CA PRO A 371 15.84 -47.85 41.32
C PRO A 371 16.40 -47.16 40.07
N THR A 372 17.66 -47.49 39.76
CA THR A 372 18.26 -47.32 38.43
C THR A 372 17.63 -48.30 37.42
N SER A 373 16.35 -48.11 37.09
CA SER A 373 15.75 -48.71 35.90
C SER A 373 15.97 -47.78 34.71
N SER A 374 16.96 -48.08 33.88
CA SER A 374 17.13 -47.44 32.57
C SER A 374 15.99 -47.90 31.64
N THR A 375 14.85 -47.22 31.70
CA THR A 375 13.81 -47.33 30.67
C THR A 375 14.42 -46.83 29.37
N ALA A 376 14.84 -47.76 28.50
CA ALA A 376 15.33 -47.43 27.17
C ALA A 376 14.29 -46.56 26.46
N ASP A 377 14.74 -45.46 25.88
CA ASP A 377 13.86 -44.45 25.31
C ASP A 377 13.12 -45.06 24.11
N ALA A 378 11.80 -44.90 24.01
CA ALA A 378 10.98 -45.69 23.10
C ALA A 378 11.33 -45.50 21.61
N LEU A 379 11.96 -44.38 21.25
CA LEU A 379 12.45 -44.14 19.88
C LEU A 379 13.95 -44.47 19.71
N SER A 380 14.71 -44.76 20.78
CA SER A 380 16.12 -45.19 20.70
C SER A 380 16.32 -46.58 20.08
N VAL A 381 15.22 -47.29 19.81
CA VAL A 381 15.18 -48.56 19.07
C VAL A 381 15.27 -48.34 17.55
N PHE A 382 14.96 -47.13 17.06
CA PHE A 382 14.96 -46.83 15.62
C PHE A 382 16.32 -46.30 15.12
N PRO A 383 16.77 -46.74 13.93
CA PRO A 383 17.91 -46.13 13.24
C PRO A 383 17.69 -44.64 12.94
N SER A 384 18.78 -43.88 12.80
CA SER A 384 18.79 -42.44 12.53
C SER A 384 17.96 -42.06 11.29
N GLU A 385 17.95 -42.92 10.28
CA GLU A 385 17.23 -42.76 9.02
C GLU A 385 15.71 -42.83 9.25
N ILE A 386 15.26 -43.80 10.03
CA ILE A 386 13.85 -43.98 10.41
C ILE A 386 13.40 -42.84 11.32
N LEU A 387 14.25 -42.42 12.25
CA LEU A 387 13.98 -41.25 13.10
C LEU A 387 13.82 -39.98 12.26
N ASN A 388 14.76 -39.69 11.35
CA ASN A 388 14.66 -38.53 10.45
C ASN A 388 13.38 -38.58 9.59
N LEU A 389 13.00 -39.76 9.09
CA LEU A 389 11.75 -39.95 8.34
C LEU A 389 10.51 -39.66 9.20
N ILE A 390 10.44 -40.15 10.45
CA ILE A 390 9.36 -39.83 11.40
C ILE A 390 9.29 -38.33 11.71
N LEU A 391 10.44 -37.67 11.86
CA LEU A 391 10.51 -36.24 12.15
C LEU A 391 10.05 -35.38 10.97
N ASN A 392 10.35 -35.78 9.72
CA ASN A 392 9.87 -35.09 8.51
C ASN A 392 8.34 -35.03 8.38
N PHE A 393 7.61 -35.97 9.00
CA PHE A 393 6.13 -35.96 9.05
C PHE A 393 5.55 -35.37 10.35
N SER A 394 6.39 -34.85 11.25
CA SER A 394 5.98 -34.37 12.59
C SER A 394 5.73 -32.87 12.63
N ASP A 395 4.63 -32.45 13.28
CA ASP A 395 4.28 -31.03 13.40
C ASP A 395 5.22 -30.27 14.37
N THR A 396 5.42 -28.96 14.13
CA THR A 396 6.34 -28.11 14.89
C THR A 396 6.08 -28.08 16.40
N LYS A 397 4.83 -28.30 16.86
CA LYS A 397 4.51 -28.38 18.30
C LYS A 397 4.88 -29.74 18.90
N SER A 398 4.81 -30.81 18.12
CA SER A 398 5.28 -32.13 18.52
C SER A 398 6.81 -32.19 18.54
N LEU A 399 7.48 -31.65 17.51
CA LEU A 399 8.93 -31.40 17.51
C LEU A 399 9.36 -30.53 18.71
N GLY A 400 8.65 -29.43 18.96
CA GLY A 400 8.83 -28.53 20.11
C GLY A 400 8.42 -29.09 21.47
N ARG A 401 7.93 -30.34 21.54
CA ARG A 401 7.75 -31.13 22.77
C ARG A 401 8.85 -32.18 22.90
N LEU A 402 9.13 -32.93 21.83
CA LEU A 402 10.14 -33.98 21.78
C LEU A 402 11.54 -33.44 22.16
N SER A 403 11.92 -32.29 21.60
CA SER A 403 13.14 -31.53 21.95
C SER A 403 13.28 -31.14 23.43
N LYS A 404 12.24 -31.28 24.26
CA LYS A 404 12.26 -30.98 25.71
C LYS A 404 12.36 -32.22 26.60
N THR A 405 12.39 -33.42 26.02
CA THR A 405 12.42 -34.69 26.77
C THR A 405 13.83 -35.20 27.03
N SER A 406 14.75 -35.09 26.06
CA SER A 406 16.15 -35.50 26.22
C SER A 406 17.11 -34.59 25.46
N LYS A 407 18.40 -34.57 25.87
CA LYS A 407 19.45 -33.86 25.12
C LYS A 407 19.69 -34.46 23.72
N SER A 408 19.50 -35.78 23.56
CA SER A 408 19.60 -36.46 22.26
C SER A 408 18.55 -35.93 21.29
N TYR A 409 17.28 -35.93 21.71
CA TYR A 409 16.20 -35.39 20.89
C TYR A 409 16.26 -33.88 20.73
N TYR A 410 16.82 -33.13 21.68
CA TYR A 410 17.14 -31.72 21.45
C TYR A 410 18.10 -31.57 20.27
N ALA A 411 19.24 -32.28 20.28
CA ALA A 411 20.22 -32.21 19.19
C ALA A 411 19.66 -32.70 17.84
N LEU A 412 18.88 -33.78 17.84
CA LEU A 412 18.27 -34.36 16.64
C LEU A 412 17.19 -33.45 16.01
N VAL A 413 16.35 -32.81 16.84
CA VAL A 413 15.17 -32.06 16.38
C VAL A 413 15.48 -30.58 16.11
N THR A 414 16.46 -29.99 16.80
CA THR A 414 16.83 -28.57 16.66
C THR A 414 17.13 -28.14 15.21
N PRO A 415 17.87 -28.92 14.38
CA PRO A 415 18.09 -28.59 12.97
C PRO A 415 16.79 -28.36 12.17
N GLN A 416 15.75 -29.16 12.41
CA GLN A 416 14.46 -29.01 11.75
C GLN A 416 13.61 -27.90 12.38
N LEU A 417 13.54 -27.89 13.72
CA LEU A 417 12.73 -26.95 14.50
C LEU A 417 13.12 -25.48 14.28
N TYR A 418 14.37 -25.22 13.92
CA TYR A 418 14.90 -23.88 13.62
C TYR A 418 15.32 -23.68 12.15
N ARG A 419 14.99 -24.60 11.21
CA ARG A 419 15.28 -24.46 9.76
C ARG A 419 14.71 -23.16 9.19
N ARG A 420 13.46 -22.84 9.57
CA ARG A 420 12.71 -21.67 9.07
C ARG A 420 12.30 -20.72 10.20
N ILE A 421 12.66 -19.46 10.07
CA ILE A 421 12.15 -18.35 10.87
C ILE A 421 11.02 -17.65 10.10
N ASN A 422 9.92 -17.38 10.79
CA ASN A 422 8.75 -16.70 10.24
C ASN A 422 8.31 -15.61 11.23
N VAL A 423 8.36 -14.35 10.79
CA VAL A 423 7.90 -13.21 11.58
C VAL A 423 7.07 -12.25 10.74
N ALA A 424 5.91 -11.89 11.28
CA ALA A 424 5.03 -10.85 10.76
C ALA A 424 4.78 -9.80 11.86
N VAL A 425 4.84 -8.50 11.52
CA VAL A 425 4.66 -7.36 12.45
C VAL A 425 3.86 -6.23 11.80
N GLY A 426 2.56 -6.43 11.62
CA GLY A 426 1.65 -5.40 11.09
C GLY A 426 1.06 -4.40 12.09
N PHE A 427 1.26 -4.58 13.41
CA PHE A 427 0.87 -3.61 14.45
C PHE A 427 1.60 -3.88 15.78
N HIS A 428 1.58 -2.91 16.70
CA HIS A 428 2.34 -2.91 17.97
C HIS A 428 2.28 -4.23 18.77
N ALA A 429 1.10 -4.87 18.85
CA ALA A 429 0.93 -6.12 19.60
C ALA A 429 1.82 -7.28 19.08
N HIS A 430 2.24 -7.24 17.82
CA HIS A 430 3.08 -8.27 17.19
C HIS A 430 4.57 -8.12 17.46
N ILE A 431 5.03 -6.98 18.01
CA ILE A 431 6.43 -6.81 18.47
C ILE A 431 6.78 -7.89 19.51
N ALA A 432 5.84 -8.24 20.39
CA ALA A 432 6.01 -9.29 21.38
C ALA A 432 6.16 -10.70 20.76
N LYS A 433 5.71 -10.92 19.52
CA LYS A 433 5.90 -12.17 18.76
C LYS A 433 7.29 -12.17 18.12
N LEU A 434 7.63 -11.11 17.38
CA LEU A 434 8.96 -10.86 16.80
C LEU A 434 10.09 -11.13 17.80
N ILE A 435 10.04 -10.49 18.97
CA ILE A 435 11.11 -10.59 19.97
C ILE A 435 11.30 -12.05 20.40
N ARG A 436 10.21 -12.76 20.72
CA ARG A 436 10.29 -14.18 21.14
C ARG A 436 10.78 -15.12 20.04
N THR A 437 10.63 -14.76 18.76
CA THR A 437 11.16 -15.53 17.64
C THR A 437 12.63 -15.22 17.36
N LEU A 438 13.04 -13.95 17.37
CA LEU A 438 14.40 -13.55 16.98
C LEU A 438 15.40 -13.54 18.15
N GLU A 439 14.99 -13.13 19.35
CA GLU A 439 15.86 -13.04 20.53
C GLU A 439 16.63 -14.35 20.85
N PRO A 440 16.07 -15.57 20.70
CA PRO A 440 16.81 -16.82 20.87
C PRO A 440 18.10 -16.93 20.03
N HIS A 441 18.14 -16.31 18.85
CA HIS A 441 19.28 -16.35 17.92
C HIS A 441 20.31 -15.24 18.17
N LEU A 442 20.07 -14.33 19.14
CA LEU A 442 20.96 -13.24 19.50
C LEU A 442 21.95 -13.62 20.61
N THR A 443 23.16 -13.05 20.57
CA THR A 443 24.11 -13.08 21.69
C THR A 443 23.54 -12.38 22.92
N ILE A 444 23.99 -12.73 24.14
CA ILE A 444 23.55 -12.06 25.38
C ILE A 444 23.92 -10.56 25.36
N ALA A 445 25.03 -10.18 24.70
CA ALA A 445 25.40 -8.79 24.47
C ALA A 445 24.34 -8.04 23.64
N GLN A 446 23.92 -8.59 22.49
CA GLN A 446 22.88 -8.00 21.65
C GLN A 446 21.52 -7.90 22.39
N ARG A 447 21.13 -8.93 23.16
CA ARG A 447 19.89 -8.87 23.98
C ARG A 447 19.94 -7.74 25.01
N LYS A 448 21.07 -7.59 25.72
CA LYS A 448 21.31 -6.49 26.67
C LYS A 448 21.36 -5.11 26.00
N GLN A 449 21.82 -5.04 24.74
CA GLN A 449 21.81 -3.82 23.94
C GLN A 449 20.38 -3.44 23.52
N LEU A 450 19.64 -4.32 22.86
CA LEU A 450 18.28 -4.06 22.39
C LEU A 450 17.31 -3.71 23.54
N LYS A 451 17.55 -4.23 24.75
CA LYS A 451 16.80 -3.85 25.96
C LYS A 451 17.13 -2.46 26.51
N LYS A 452 18.29 -1.88 26.16
CA LYS A 452 18.58 -0.46 26.38
C LYS A 452 17.96 0.42 25.29
N GLU A 453 17.99 -0.05 24.03
CA GLU A 453 17.38 0.65 22.89
C GLU A 453 15.84 0.73 23.02
N GLY A 454 15.20 -0.23 23.69
CA GLY A 454 13.82 -0.06 24.17
C GLY A 454 13.30 -1.24 24.99
N GLN A 455 12.35 -0.96 25.90
CA GLN A 455 11.72 -1.99 26.75
C GLN A 455 10.39 -2.46 26.15
N TYR A 456 10.29 -3.76 25.86
CA TYR A 456 9.15 -4.37 25.18
C TYR A 456 8.80 -5.74 25.75
N ARG A 457 7.49 -6.01 25.87
CA ARG A 457 6.95 -7.28 26.40
C ARG A 457 7.41 -8.46 25.55
N GLY A 458 8.26 -9.33 26.12
CA GLY A 458 8.77 -10.51 25.43
C GLY A 458 10.28 -10.69 25.61
N GLN A 459 10.99 -9.59 25.91
CA GLN A 459 12.42 -9.58 26.21
C GLN A 459 12.81 -10.50 27.38
N GLN A 460 14.03 -11.01 27.34
CA GLN A 460 14.62 -11.74 28.46
C GLN A 460 14.94 -10.82 29.65
N GLU A 461 14.39 -11.14 30.82
CA GLU A 461 14.61 -10.34 32.04
C GLU A 461 15.94 -10.62 32.73
N SER A 462 16.38 -11.88 32.76
CA SER A 462 17.60 -12.30 33.48
C SER A 462 18.56 -13.06 32.56
N PHE A 463 19.84 -12.74 32.67
CA PHE A 463 20.91 -13.34 31.88
C PHE A 463 21.89 -14.07 32.81
N SER A 464 22.42 -15.22 32.38
CA SER A 464 23.41 -15.97 33.17
C SER A 464 24.76 -15.26 33.15
N ASN A 465 25.33 -15.02 34.34
CA ASN A 465 26.71 -14.52 34.49
C ASN A 465 27.78 -15.61 34.26
N LYS A 466 27.37 -16.87 34.00
CA LYS A 466 28.29 -18.01 33.72
C LYS A 466 28.49 -18.30 32.23
N LEU A 467 27.88 -17.51 31.34
CA LEU A 467 28.00 -17.65 29.89
C LEU A 467 28.74 -16.45 29.32
N ASP A 468 29.63 -16.68 28.35
CA ASP A 468 30.24 -15.59 27.58
C ASP A 468 29.13 -14.72 26.94
N PRO A 469 29.08 -13.41 27.23
CA PRO A 469 28.08 -12.52 26.64
C PRO A 469 28.13 -12.45 25.11
N ARG A 470 29.28 -12.73 24.49
CA ARG A 470 29.51 -12.62 23.04
C ARG A 470 29.34 -13.94 22.28
N LYS A 471 29.21 -15.10 22.95
CA LYS A 471 29.03 -16.37 22.25
C LYS A 471 27.74 -16.38 21.44
N LYS A 472 27.87 -16.63 20.13
CA LYS A 472 26.76 -16.87 19.22
C LYS A 472 25.94 -18.11 19.65
N PRO A 473 24.59 -18.05 19.68
CA PRO A 473 23.76 -19.22 19.94
C PRO A 473 23.87 -20.25 18.81
N GLU A 474 24.16 -21.51 19.13
CA GLU A 474 24.26 -22.62 18.17
C GLU A 474 22.98 -22.80 17.33
N ILE A 475 21.81 -22.47 17.89
CA ILE A 475 20.54 -22.50 17.15
C ILE A 475 20.44 -21.48 16.00
N ALA A 476 21.35 -20.50 15.90
CA ALA A 476 21.44 -19.60 14.76
C ALA A 476 22.13 -20.27 13.54
N ASP A 477 22.95 -21.31 13.75
CA ASP A 477 23.61 -22.05 12.67
C ASP A 477 22.68 -23.04 11.95
N HIS A 478 21.52 -23.36 12.55
CA HIS A 478 20.48 -24.19 11.94
C HIS A 478 19.50 -23.42 11.05
N VAL A 479 19.49 -22.09 11.11
CA VAL A 479 18.61 -21.27 10.26
C VAL A 479 19.04 -21.42 8.79
N ARG A 480 18.08 -21.66 7.90
CA ARG A 480 18.24 -21.74 6.44
C ARG A 480 17.30 -20.80 5.71
N GLN A 481 16.18 -20.46 6.32
CA GLN A 481 15.07 -19.75 5.69
C GLN A 481 14.56 -18.67 6.65
N ILE A 482 14.32 -17.46 6.16
CA ILE A 482 13.74 -16.38 6.95
C ILE A 482 12.70 -15.58 6.17
N ILE A 483 11.57 -15.30 6.80
CA ILE A 483 10.48 -14.43 6.30
C ILE A 483 10.30 -13.26 7.27
N LEU A 484 10.41 -12.03 6.76
CA LEU A 484 10.30 -10.76 7.50
C LEU A 484 9.20 -9.87 6.88
N GLY A 485 7.95 -10.14 7.26
CA GLY A 485 6.79 -9.31 6.88
C GLY A 485 6.54 -8.21 7.89
N ILE A 486 7.19 -7.06 7.73
CA ILE A 486 7.11 -5.94 8.67
C ILE A 486 6.46 -4.74 7.97
N GLY A 487 5.45 -4.15 8.59
CA GLY A 487 4.78 -2.95 8.08
C GLY A 487 4.87 -1.81 9.08
N ASP A 488 3.73 -1.26 9.50
CA ASP A 488 3.70 -0.20 10.51
C ASP A 488 3.32 -0.73 11.91
N PRO A 489 4.29 -1.11 12.77
CA PRO A 489 4.04 -1.38 14.19
C PRO A 489 3.62 -0.11 14.99
N GLY A 490 3.38 1.01 14.32
CA GLY A 490 3.29 2.36 14.84
C GLY A 490 4.63 3.08 14.69
N LYS A 491 4.63 4.32 14.16
CA LYS A 491 5.83 5.13 13.86
C LYS A 491 6.91 5.10 14.97
N LYS A 492 6.51 5.20 16.25
CA LYS A 492 7.40 5.15 17.43
C LYS A 492 8.10 3.80 17.68
N HIS A 493 7.65 2.73 17.04
CA HIS A 493 8.10 1.36 17.24
C HIS A 493 8.75 0.74 16.00
N ARG A 494 8.72 1.42 14.86
CA ARG A 494 9.33 0.96 13.60
C ARG A 494 10.83 0.64 13.82
N PHE A 495 11.57 1.52 14.49
CA PHE A 495 13.01 1.35 14.75
C PHE A 495 13.35 0.02 15.43
N ILE A 496 12.68 -0.34 16.53
CA ILE A 496 13.06 -1.54 17.31
C ILE A 496 12.85 -2.81 16.48
N VAL A 497 11.85 -2.82 15.60
CA VAL A 497 11.54 -3.97 14.74
C VAL A 497 12.66 -4.20 13.72
N HIS A 498 13.18 -3.14 13.09
CA HIS A 498 14.37 -3.22 12.24
C HIS A 498 15.60 -3.68 13.05
N ARG A 499 15.86 -3.08 14.22
CA ARG A 499 17.02 -3.40 15.07
C ARG A 499 17.07 -4.88 15.49
N TYR A 500 15.94 -5.52 15.80
CA TYR A 500 15.92 -6.97 16.04
C TYR A 500 16.24 -7.80 14.77
N ALA A 501 15.77 -7.39 13.59
CA ALA A 501 16.08 -8.08 12.33
C ALA A 501 17.56 -7.94 11.97
N GLU A 502 18.14 -6.75 12.11
CA GLU A 502 19.57 -6.47 11.89
C GLU A 502 20.48 -7.31 12.80
N GLU A 503 20.23 -7.33 14.11
CA GLU A 503 21.05 -8.09 15.05
C GLU A 503 20.86 -9.61 14.88
N ALA A 504 19.70 -10.06 14.38
CA ALA A 504 19.44 -11.46 14.06
C ALA A 504 20.22 -11.92 12.83
N LEU A 505 20.14 -11.19 11.72
CA LEU A 505 20.81 -11.55 10.46
C LEU A 505 22.34 -11.66 10.60
N LYS A 506 22.97 -10.81 11.44
CA LYS A 506 24.41 -10.88 11.77
C LYS A 506 24.87 -12.23 12.36
N ASN A 507 23.94 -13.06 12.85
CA ASN A 507 24.23 -14.39 13.39
C ASN A 507 23.84 -15.54 12.42
N MET A 508 23.11 -15.27 11.33
CA MET A 508 22.43 -16.28 10.50
C MET A 508 23.19 -16.61 9.21
N ASN A 509 24.50 -16.84 9.34
CA ASN A 509 25.47 -17.02 8.24
C ASN A 509 25.13 -18.14 7.23
N ASN A 510 24.25 -19.08 7.61
CA ASN A 510 23.88 -20.25 6.81
C ASN A 510 22.54 -20.08 6.08
N LEU A 511 21.99 -18.87 5.99
CA LEU A 511 20.77 -18.59 5.22
C LEU A 511 20.93 -18.95 3.73
N GLU A 512 19.91 -19.62 3.20
CA GLU A 512 19.80 -20.05 1.79
C GLU A 512 18.62 -19.39 1.08
N ILE A 513 17.53 -19.09 1.80
CA ILE A 513 16.36 -18.34 1.28
C ILE A 513 16.02 -17.18 2.22
N VAL A 514 15.87 -15.99 1.66
CA VAL A 514 15.46 -14.77 2.38
C VAL A 514 14.26 -14.14 1.69
N GLU A 515 13.23 -13.83 2.48
CA GLU A 515 12.04 -13.08 2.06
C GLU A 515 11.84 -11.90 3.01
N THR A 516 11.93 -10.66 2.49
CA THR A 516 11.87 -9.45 3.32
C THR A 516 11.20 -8.29 2.59
N MET A 517 10.09 -7.81 3.13
CA MET A 517 9.34 -6.65 2.58
C MET A 517 9.84 -5.30 3.14
N ILE A 518 10.93 -5.36 3.91
CA ILE A 518 11.71 -4.21 4.38
C ILE A 518 13.20 -4.48 4.13
N LEU A 519 14.00 -3.43 4.09
CA LEU A 519 15.45 -3.53 4.10
C LEU A 519 16.03 -2.35 4.91
N THR A 520 17.27 -2.48 5.38
CA THR A 520 18.10 -1.36 5.89
C THR A 520 19.53 -1.53 5.38
N GLY A 521 20.34 -0.48 5.35
CA GLY A 521 21.76 -0.61 4.99
C GLY A 521 22.55 -1.59 5.89
N SER A 522 22.10 -1.88 7.11
CA SER A 522 22.67 -2.92 7.99
C SER A 522 22.20 -4.33 7.59
N MET A 523 20.93 -4.49 7.18
CA MET A 523 20.42 -5.74 6.63
C MET A 523 21.11 -6.06 5.29
N ALA A 524 21.22 -5.11 4.37
CA ALA A 524 21.87 -5.27 3.07
C ALA A 524 23.32 -5.76 3.18
N LYS A 525 24.12 -5.15 4.09
CA LYS A 525 25.49 -5.61 4.41
C LYS A 525 25.53 -7.03 4.97
N SER A 526 24.50 -7.44 5.72
CA SER A 526 24.41 -8.80 6.27
C SER A 526 24.07 -9.81 5.18
N LEU A 527 23.15 -9.48 4.26
CA LEU A 527 22.77 -10.33 3.12
C LEU A 527 23.94 -10.50 2.13
N ALA A 528 24.69 -9.43 1.85
CA ALA A 528 25.89 -9.46 1.02
C ALA A 528 27.00 -10.41 1.54
N GLY A 529 26.99 -10.75 2.84
CA GLY A 529 27.93 -11.69 3.44
C GLY A 529 27.51 -13.18 3.36
N LEU A 530 26.32 -13.49 2.85
CA LEU A 530 25.75 -14.85 2.87
C LEU A 530 26.27 -15.70 1.70
N LYS A 531 27.30 -16.51 1.97
CA LYS A 531 27.92 -17.43 0.98
C LYS A 531 27.01 -18.53 0.43
N ASN A 532 25.90 -18.82 1.11
CA ASN A 532 24.99 -19.91 0.77
C ASN A 532 23.62 -19.42 0.23
N LEU A 533 23.45 -18.11 0.02
CA LEU A 533 22.19 -17.53 -0.43
C LEU A 533 21.86 -17.99 -1.85
N LYS A 534 20.78 -18.76 -2.01
CA LYS A 534 20.29 -19.31 -3.29
C LYS A 534 19.06 -18.55 -3.79
N ALA A 535 18.30 -17.91 -2.89
CA ALA A 535 17.05 -17.26 -3.21
C ALA A 535 16.76 -16.03 -2.37
N LEU A 536 16.28 -14.98 -3.02
CA LEU A 536 16.09 -13.65 -2.42
C LEU A 536 14.81 -12.99 -2.96
N ASN A 537 13.89 -12.65 -2.06
CA ASN A 537 12.74 -11.79 -2.31
C ASN A 537 12.89 -10.52 -1.45
N LEU A 538 13.04 -9.36 -2.10
CA LEU A 538 13.26 -8.08 -1.43
C LEU A 538 12.43 -6.95 -2.05
N SER A 539 12.11 -5.97 -1.21
CA SER A 539 11.74 -4.63 -1.67
C SER A 539 12.95 -3.70 -1.64
N CYS A 540 13.19 -2.98 -2.74
CA CYS A 540 14.16 -1.89 -2.86
C CYS A 540 13.55 -0.52 -2.53
N SER A 541 12.27 -0.46 -2.15
CA SER A 541 11.61 0.78 -1.72
C SER A 541 12.27 1.36 -0.46
N ASP A 542 12.19 2.68 -0.32
CA ASP A 542 12.53 3.44 0.89
C ASP A 542 14.00 3.41 1.36
N LEU A 543 14.98 3.04 0.51
CA LEU A 543 16.42 3.06 0.85
C LEU A 543 17.29 3.83 -0.15
N THR A 544 18.37 4.42 0.35
CA THR A 544 19.35 5.14 -0.49
C THR A 544 20.29 4.22 -1.28
N ILE A 545 20.82 4.72 -2.38
CA ILE A 545 21.85 4.05 -3.21
C ILE A 545 23.03 3.53 -2.36
N ALA A 546 23.46 4.30 -1.36
CA ALA A 546 24.58 3.93 -0.47
C ALA A 546 24.26 2.75 0.46
N GLU A 547 22.99 2.56 0.83
CA GLU A 547 22.51 1.46 1.65
C GLU A 547 22.22 0.19 0.85
N LEU A 548 21.77 0.36 -0.40
CA LEU A 548 21.51 -0.73 -1.35
C LEU A 548 22.80 -1.29 -1.98
N LYS A 549 23.84 -0.47 -2.17
CA LYS A 549 25.13 -0.84 -2.80
C LYS A 549 25.76 -2.16 -2.34
N PRO A 550 25.71 -2.59 -1.05
CA PRO A 550 26.23 -3.88 -0.64
C PRO A 550 25.61 -5.09 -1.36
N LEU A 551 24.35 -4.98 -1.82
CA LEU A 551 23.65 -6.07 -2.49
C LEU A 551 24.33 -6.50 -3.81
N THR A 552 25.08 -5.62 -4.48
CA THR A 552 25.72 -5.94 -5.77
C THR A 552 26.83 -6.99 -5.64
N ALA A 553 27.30 -7.28 -4.42
CA ALA A 553 28.20 -8.40 -4.12
C ALA A 553 27.51 -9.77 -4.09
N ILE A 554 26.17 -9.83 -4.12
CA ILE A 554 25.40 -11.07 -4.20
C ILE A 554 25.45 -11.60 -5.64
N LYS A 555 25.64 -12.91 -5.77
CA LYS A 555 25.82 -13.62 -7.04
C LYS A 555 25.28 -15.06 -6.94
N ASP A 556 25.26 -15.77 -8.06
CA ASP A 556 24.87 -17.19 -8.17
C ASP A 556 23.43 -17.51 -7.66
N LEU A 557 22.54 -16.52 -7.57
CA LEU A 557 21.14 -16.75 -7.15
C LEU A 557 20.41 -17.63 -8.17
N LYS A 558 19.57 -18.53 -7.67
CA LYS A 558 18.62 -19.32 -8.45
C LYS A 558 17.24 -18.67 -8.53
N HIS A 559 16.84 -17.90 -7.52
CA HIS A 559 15.52 -17.28 -7.46
C HIS A 559 15.62 -15.84 -6.97
N LEU A 560 15.07 -14.90 -7.73
CA LEU A 560 15.14 -13.48 -7.43
C LEU A 560 13.77 -12.83 -7.65
N THR A 561 13.23 -12.22 -6.59
CA THR A 561 12.08 -11.31 -6.66
C THR A 561 12.56 -9.92 -6.27
N ILE A 562 12.39 -8.95 -7.18
CA ILE A 562 12.67 -7.54 -6.94
C ILE A 562 11.35 -6.78 -6.96
N GLU A 563 11.07 -6.07 -5.87
CA GLU A 563 9.97 -5.12 -5.78
C GLU A 563 10.49 -3.68 -5.65
N THR A 564 10.14 -2.82 -6.61
CA THR A 564 10.52 -1.40 -6.69
C THR A 564 9.27 -0.53 -6.72
N ARG A 565 8.63 -0.37 -5.56
CA ARG A 565 7.46 0.50 -5.38
C ARG A 565 7.89 1.87 -4.88
N GLY A 566 8.09 2.81 -5.81
CA GLY A 566 8.41 4.19 -5.51
C GLY A 566 8.07 5.11 -6.68
N TYR A 567 7.76 6.36 -6.35
CA TYR A 567 7.63 7.49 -7.29
C TYR A 567 8.77 8.53 -7.10
N ASP A 568 9.76 8.18 -6.29
CA ASP A 568 10.87 9.04 -5.88
C ASP A 568 12.16 8.55 -6.55
N HIS A 569 12.80 9.42 -7.31
CA HIS A 569 13.89 9.07 -8.22
C HIS A 569 15.27 8.98 -7.54
N ASP A 570 15.45 9.53 -6.34
CA ASP A 570 16.77 9.63 -5.68
C ASP A 570 17.27 8.33 -5.03
N TYR A 571 16.37 7.36 -4.79
CA TYR A 571 16.60 6.29 -3.82
C TYR A 571 17.21 5.02 -4.43
N ALA A 572 16.63 4.50 -5.52
CA ALA A 572 17.11 3.27 -6.17
C ALA A 572 17.88 3.57 -7.47
N SER A 573 19.22 3.47 -7.43
CA SER A 573 20.02 3.48 -8.66
C SER A 573 19.67 2.27 -9.54
N PRO A 574 19.37 2.44 -10.84
CA PRO A 574 18.98 1.33 -11.71
C PRO A 574 20.08 0.28 -11.87
N HIS A 575 21.35 0.61 -11.58
CA HIS A 575 22.44 -0.37 -11.62
C HIS A 575 22.29 -1.49 -10.57
N ILE A 576 21.64 -1.26 -9.42
CA ILE A 576 21.62 -2.27 -8.35
C ILE A 576 20.66 -3.45 -8.65
N PRO A 577 19.43 -3.23 -9.15
CA PRO A 577 18.60 -4.33 -9.69
C PRO A 577 19.24 -5.05 -10.89
N HIS A 578 19.93 -4.30 -11.76
CA HIS A 578 20.68 -4.87 -12.91
C HIS A 578 21.82 -5.78 -12.42
N ASP A 579 22.68 -5.30 -11.52
CA ASP A 579 23.81 -6.04 -10.95
C ASP A 579 23.36 -7.37 -10.31
N LEU A 580 22.26 -7.37 -9.56
CA LEU A 580 21.70 -8.58 -8.93
C LEU A 580 21.29 -9.65 -9.96
N ILE A 581 20.69 -9.22 -11.08
CA ILE A 581 20.30 -10.08 -12.20
C ILE A 581 21.56 -10.54 -12.96
N PHE A 582 22.47 -9.62 -13.26
CA PHE A 582 23.70 -9.87 -14.02
C PHE A 582 24.65 -10.84 -13.31
N ASN A 583 24.88 -10.64 -12.00
CA ASN A 583 25.75 -11.49 -11.18
C ASN A 583 25.14 -12.87 -10.88
N SER A 584 23.88 -13.10 -11.27
CA SER A 584 23.18 -14.38 -11.14
C SER A 584 22.72 -14.95 -12.49
N ARG A 585 23.15 -14.36 -13.62
CA ARG A 585 22.59 -14.59 -14.96
C ARG A 585 22.57 -16.06 -15.42
N SER A 586 23.64 -16.81 -15.12
CA SER A 586 23.79 -18.22 -15.48
C SER A 586 23.05 -19.18 -14.53
N THR A 587 22.67 -18.75 -13.33
CA THR A 587 22.08 -19.59 -12.27
C THR A 587 20.59 -19.35 -12.06
N LEU A 588 20.07 -18.18 -12.45
CA LEU A 588 18.67 -17.79 -12.26
C LEU A 588 17.70 -18.75 -12.98
N ARG A 589 16.88 -19.43 -12.19
CA ARG A 589 15.77 -20.30 -12.61
C ARG A 589 14.42 -19.58 -12.54
N SER A 590 14.25 -18.62 -11.63
CA SER A 590 13.07 -17.75 -11.60
C SER A 590 13.40 -16.29 -11.30
N LEU A 591 12.82 -15.38 -12.09
CA LEU A 591 12.94 -13.93 -11.93
C LEU A 591 11.54 -13.28 -11.92
N THR A 592 11.23 -12.58 -10.84
CA THR A 592 10.00 -11.78 -10.68
C THR A 592 10.36 -10.32 -10.48
N ILE A 593 9.79 -9.43 -11.28
CA ILE A 593 10.01 -7.99 -11.23
C ILE A 593 8.65 -7.29 -11.10
N ASN A 594 8.48 -6.55 -10.00
CA ASN A 594 7.31 -5.73 -9.73
C ASN A 594 7.74 -4.28 -9.50
N THR A 595 7.58 -3.43 -10.51
CA THR A 595 8.16 -2.07 -10.56
C THR A 595 7.12 -1.03 -10.92
N SER A 596 7.48 0.26 -10.87
CA SER A 596 6.81 1.31 -11.66
C SER A 596 7.50 1.47 -13.02
N PRO A 597 6.82 2.04 -14.06
CA PRO A 597 7.42 2.25 -15.37
C PRO A 597 8.68 3.12 -15.30
N TYR A 598 8.63 4.17 -14.46
CA TYR A 598 9.72 5.11 -14.20
C TYR A 598 11.00 4.46 -13.64
N LEU A 599 10.86 3.34 -12.91
CA LEU A 599 11.98 2.61 -12.30
C LEU A 599 12.44 1.40 -13.14
N SER A 600 11.82 1.13 -14.30
CA SER A 600 12.08 -0.07 -15.12
C SER A 600 13.38 -0.04 -15.93
N SER A 601 14.11 1.09 -15.94
CA SER A 601 15.24 1.35 -16.84
C SER A 601 16.44 0.40 -16.68
N PHE A 602 16.53 -0.32 -15.56
CA PHE A 602 17.55 -1.35 -15.31
C PHE A 602 17.45 -2.58 -16.23
N LEU A 603 16.35 -2.73 -16.98
CA LEU A 603 16.16 -3.80 -17.97
C LEU A 603 16.67 -3.45 -19.38
N TYR A 604 17.15 -2.22 -19.61
CA TYR A 604 17.66 -1.77 -20.91
C TYR A 604 19.09 -2.26 -21.19
N TRP A 605 19.23 -3.45 -21.79
CA TRP A 605 20.51 -4.10 -22.11
C TRP A 605 21.15 -3.66 -23.44
N ASP A 606 21.21 -2.35 -23.67
CA ASP A 606 21.89 -1.75 -24.82
C ASP A 606 23.40 -2.08 -24.84
N ARG A 607 24.00 -2.15 -26.03
CA ARG A 607 25.43 -2.47 -26.19
C ARG A 607 26.32 -1.28 -25.79
N ASN A 608 26.77 -1.26 -24.54
CA ASN A 608 27.96 -0.53 -24.09
C ASN A 608 28.79 -1.29 -23.03
N GLU A 609 28.26 -2.39 -22.48
CA GLU A 609 29.09 -3.43 -21.84
C GLU A 609 30.04 -4.01 -22.90
N LYS A 610 31.34 -4.08 -22.60
CA LYS A 610 32.36 -4.49 -23.57
C LYS A 610 32.13 -5.90 -24.09
N GLU A 611 32.28 -6.10 -25.40
CA GLU A 611 32.13 -7.41 -26.05
C GLU A 611 33.26 -8.41 -25.70
N GLU A 612 34.25 -7.98 -24.91
CA GLU A 612 35.42 -8.78 -24.48
C GLU A 612 35.09 -9.81 -23.38
N ASP A 613 34.01 -9.62 -22.59
CA ASP A 613 33.73 -10.39 -21.35
C ASP A 613 32.59 -11.43 -21.52
N VAL A 614 32.19 -11.73 -22.76
CA VAL A 614 30.98 -12.52 -23.06
C VAL A 614 31.26 -13.71 -24.00
N THR A 615 32.08 -14.65 -23.51
CA THR A 615 32.20 -16.01 -24.07
C THR A 615 30.98 -16.85 -23.68
N LEU A 616 29.79 -16.49 -24.18
CA LEU A 616 28.56 -17.25 -24.00
C LEU A 616 28.34 -18.26 -25.15
N ASP A 617 28.46 -19.54 -24.84
CA ASP A 617 27.95 -20.63 -25.69
C ASP A 617 26.41 -20.62 -25.80
N SER A 618 25.73 -19.84 -24.95
CA SER A 618 24.28 -19.65 -24.94
C SER A 618 23.85 -18.43 -25.74
N LYS A 619 22.83 -18.61 -26.59
CA LYS A 619 22.14 -17.55 -27.33
C LYS A 619 21.49 -16.48 -26.42
N TYR A 620 21.13 -16.84 -25.19
CA TYR A 620 20.39 -15.99 -24.26
C TYR A 620 21.16 -15.78 -22.94
N ILE A 621 21.05 -14.58 -22.37
CA ILE A 621 21.80 -14.19 -21.15
C ILE A 621 21.30 -14.93 -19.91
N LEU A 622 19.98 -15.06 -19.72
CA LEU A 622 19.36 -15.78 -18.59
C LEU A 622 19.10 -17.24 -18.98
N SER A 623 20.17 -17.97 -19.31
CA SER A 623 20.13 -19.31 -19.94
C SER A 623 19.51 -20.42 -19.08
N SER A 624 19.45 -20.25 -17.75
CA SER A 624 18.84 -21.20 -16.81
C SER A 624 17.36 -20.90 -16.49
N LEU A 625 16.78 -19.84 -17.07
CA LEU A 625 15.50 -19.29 -16.62
C LEU A 625 14.32 -20.16 -17.06
N LYS A 626 13.48 -20.53 -16.09
CA LYS A 626 12.25 -21.32 -16.26
C LYS A 626 10.97 -20.54 -15.95
N SER A 627 11.05 -19.52 -15.12
CA SER A 627 9.88 -18.79 -14.62
C SER A 627 10.17 -17.29 -14.67
N PHE A 628 9.36 -16.54 -15.42
CA PHE A 628 9.51 -15.09 -15.56
C PHE A 628 8.20 -14.37 -15.23
N SER A 629 8.25 -13.34 -14.41
CA SER A 629 7.12 -12.48 -14.08
C SER A 629 7.52 -11.01 -14.15
N LEU A 630 6.78 -10.21 -14.91
CA LEU A 630 7.07 -8.79 -15.16
C LEU A 630 5.80 -7.95 -15.02
N ILE A 631 5.80 -7.02 -14.07
CA ILE A 631 4.63 -6.25 -13.63
C ILE A 631 5.00 -4.77 -13.52
N GLY A 632 4.17 -3.89 -14.07
CA GLY A 632 4.26 -2.44 -13.89
C GLY A 632 5.35 -1.75 -14.72
N VAL A 633 5.57 -2.19 -15.96
CA VAL A 633 6.58 -1.62 -16.88
C VAL A 633 5.96 -0.91 -18.08
N SER A 634 6.68 0.05 -18.64
CA SER A 634 6.51 0.46 -20.05
C SER A 634 7.21 -0.58 -20.95
N ILE A 635 6.63 -0.88 -22.12
CA ILE A 635 7.32 -1.67 -23.16
C ILE A 635 7.51 -0.83 -24.43
N ASP A 636 8.64 -0.12 -24.50
CA ASP A 636 9.13 0.48 -25.74
C ASP A 636 9.89 -0.55 -26.64
N GLN A 637 10.40 -0.08 -27.78
CA GLN A 637 11.18 -0.92 -28.72
C GLN A 637 12.54 -1.36 -28.18
N LYS A 638 13.15 -0.63 -27.24
CA LYS A 638 14.44 -0.88 -26.61
C LYS A 638 14.30 -1.91 -25.47
N MET A 639 13.24 -1.81 -24.67
CA MET A 639 12.79 -2.81 -23.71
C MET A 639 12.52 -4.14 -24.43
N LYS A 640 11.73 -4.12 -25.52
CA LYS A 640 11.47 -5.32 -26.35
C LYS A 640 12.75 -5.96 -26.88
N LYS A 641 13.69 -5.16 -27.43
CA LYS A 641 15.00 -5.66 -27.90
C LYS A 641 15.83 -6.27 -26.75
N SER A 642 15.78 -5.68 -25.57
CA SER A 642 16.48 -6.16 -24.38
C SER A 642 15.91 -7.49 -23.91
N LEU A 643 14.59 -7.58 -23.71
CA LEU A 643 13.88 -8.82 -23.36
C LEU A 643 14.17 -9.96 -24.36
N ALA A 644 14.16 -9.67 -25.66
CA ALA A 644 14.48 -10.62 -26.74
C ALA A 644 15.93 -11.14 -26.74
N LYS A 645 16.86 -10.40 -26.11
CA LYS A 645 18.28 -10.78 -25.91
C LYS A 645 18.47 -11.57 -24.61
N ILE A 646 17.75 -11.21 -23.54
CA ILE A 646 17.99 -11.81 -22.22
C ILE A 646 17.23 -13.12 -21.96
N ILE A 647 16.03 -13.33 -22.54
CA ILE A 647 15.12 -14.43 -22.17
C ILE A 647 14.81 -15.34 -23.36
N ASP A 648 14.94 -16.66 -23.17
CA ASP A 648 14.30 -17.65 -24.04
C ASP A 648 12.85 -17.87 -23.62
N PHE A 649 11.93 -17.08 -24.20
CA PHE A 649 10.50 -17.19 -23.88
C PHE A 649 9.91 -18.56 -24.22
N VAL A 650 10.50 -19.33 -25.14
CA VAL A 650 10.03 -20.67 -25.53
C VAL A 650 10.51 -21.74 -24.53
N GLY A 651 11.67 -21.51 -23.91
CA GLY A 651 12.24 -22.36 -22.85
C GLY A 651 11.60 -22.19 -21.47
N LEU A 652 10.85 -21.12 -21.23
CA LEU A 652 10.12 -20.90 -19.97
C LEU A 652 9.05 -21.97 -19.73
N GLU A 653 8.94 -22.46 -18.49
CA GLU A 653 7.84 -23.31 -18.00
C GLU A 653 6.66 -22.47 -17.49
N GLU A 654 6.94 -21.27 -16.97
CA GLU A 654 5.96 -20.33 -16.41
C GLU A 654 6.22 -18.88 -16.88
N LEU A 655 5.16 -18.17 -17.27
CA LEU A 655 5.23 -16.78 -17.71
C LEU A 655 4.08 -15.95 -17.12
N GLU A 656 4.41 -14.78 -16.56
CA GLU A 656 3.44 -13.81 -16.07
C GLU A 656 3.75 -12.39 -16.60
N PHE A 657 2.72 -11.75 -17.15
CA PHE A 657 2.70 -10.30 -17.35
C PHE A 657 1.56 -9.69 -16.54
N GLY A 658 1.88 -8.64 -15.79
CA GLY A 658 0.91 -7.75 -15.16
C GLY A 658 0.64 -6.51 -16.01
N TYR A 659 0.04 -5.52 -15.38
CA TYR A 659 -0.28 -4.23 -15.99
C TYR A 659 0.95 -3.56 -16.62
N MET A 660 0.73 -2.91 -17.77
CA MET A 660 1.72 -2.20 -18.58
C MET A 660 1.09 -0.87 -19.02
N SER A 661 1.75 0.25 -18.74
CA SER A 661 1.23 1.58 -19.07
C SER A 661 1.30 1.89 -20.57
N GLU A 662 2.39 1.49 -21.22
CA GLU A 662 2.72 1.93 -22.57
C GLU A 662 2.89 0.76 -23.54
N ASN A 663 2.30 0.90 -24.73
CA ASN A 663 2.44 -0.02 -25.86
C ASN A 663 2.28 -1.54 -25.53
N PRO A 664 1.29 -1.98 -24.73
CA PRO A 664 1.13 -3.38 -24.32
C PRO A 664 0.97 -4.38 -25.48
N LYS A 665 0.54 -3.90 -26.65
CA LYS A 665 0.48 -4.63 -27.92
C LYS A 665 1.86 -5.05 -28.44
N LEU A 666 2.91 -4.25 -28.21
CA LEU A 666 4.23 -4.44 -28.80
C LEU A 666 4.93 -5.72 -28.33
N LEU A 667 4.80 -6.06 -27.04
CA LEU A 667 5.32 -7.32 -26.51
C LEU A 667 4.44 -8.51 -26.93
N SER A 668 3.12 -8.30 -26.94
CA SER A 668 2.11 -9.31 -27.22
C SER A 668 2.21 -9.84 -28.65
N ASP A 669 2.33 -8.95 -29.65
CA ASP A 669 2.56 -9.35 -31.05
C ASP A 669 3.93 -10.08 -31.21
N TYR A 670 5.00 -9.56 -30.60
CA TYR A 670 6.34 -10.20 -30.67
C TYR A 670 6.36 -11.62 -30.09
N LEU A 671 5.68 -11.84 -28.95
CA LEU A 671 5.55 -13.18 -28.37
C LEU A 671 4.67 -14.08 -29.24
N GLY A 672 3.59 -13.55 -29.82
CA GLY A 672 2.78 -14.24 -30.82
C GLY A 672 3.60 -14.72 -32.02
N ASP A 673 4.50 -13.90 -32.56
CA ASP A 673 5.42 -14.28 -33.64
C ASP A 673 6.42 -15.35 -33.21
N VAL A 674 7.07 -15.19 -32.05
CA VAL A 674 8.07 -16.12 -31.50
C VAL A 674 7.48 -17.52 -31.25
N PHE A 675 6.31 -17.59 -30.63
CA PHE A 675 5.64 -18.86 -30.36
C PHE A 675 5.03 -19.45 -31.64
N SER A 676 4.46 -18.63 -32.54
CA SER A 676 4.00 -19.10 -33.86
C SER A 676 5.13 -19.68 -34.73
N ALA A 677 6.34 -19.17 -34.59
CA ALA A 677 7.53 -19.71 -35.26
C ALA A 677 7.98 -21.03 -34.61
N ALA A 678 8.06 -21.07 -33.27
CA ALA A 678 8.45 -22.28 -32.54
C ALA A 678 7.46 -23.45 -32.73
N HIS A 679 6.15 -23.17 -32.72
CA HIS A 679 5.08 -24.16 -32.91
C HIS A 679 5.09 -24.79 -34.32
N LYS A 680 5.76 -24.16 -35.30
CA LYS A 680 5.96 -24.67 -36.66
C LYS A 680 7.32 -25.36 -36.87
N ASP A 681 8.23 -25.26 -35.90
CA ASP A 681 9.58 -25.81 -35.95
C ASP A 681 9.62 -27.13 -35.16
N PRO A 682 9.62 -28.31 -35.81
CA PRO A 682 9.59 -29.60 -35.11
C PRO A 682 10.86 -29.89 -34.30
N THR A 683 11.89 -29.03 -34.36
CA THR A 683 13.08 -29.12 -33.51
C THR A 683 12.94 -28.36 -32.18
N ARG A 684 11.85 -27.60 -31.99
CA ARG A 684 11.60 -26.79 -30.78
C ARG A 684 10.40 -27.29 -30.00
N ASP A 685 10.65 -27.73 -28.77
CA ASP A 685 9.60 -28.00 -27.78
C ASP A 685 9.29 -26.73 -26.99
N ILE A 686 8.07 -26.22 -27.12
CA ILE A 686 7.56 -25.11 -26.31
C ILE A 686 7.36 -25.61 -24.88
N LYS A 687 8.15 -25.09 -23.94
CA LYS A 687 8.13 -25.52 -22.53
C LYS A 687 7.04 -24.87 -21.70
N LEU A 688 6.37 -23.84 -22.22
CA LEU A 688 5.40 -23.05 -21.44
C LEU A 688 4.19 -23.89 -21.04
N ARG A 689 3.97 -24.05 -19.74
CA ARG A 689 2.83 -24.80 -19.16
C ARG A 689 1.91 -23.91 -18.33
N LYS A 690 2.37 -22.77 -17.82
CA LYS A 690 1.55 -21.82 -17.05
C LYS A 690 1.70 -20.39 -17.58
N LEU A 691 0.58 -19.75 -17.91
CA LEU A 691 0.54 -18.38 -18.41
C LEU A 691 -0.42 -17.53 -17.58
N SER A 692 0.01 -16.32 -17.21
CA SER A 692 -0.82 -15.29 -16.59
C SER A 692 -0.65 -13.98 -17.36
N LEU A 693 -1.74 -13.39 -17.86
CA LEU A 693 -1.72 -12.15 -18.65
C LEU A 693 -2.66 -11.08 -18.10
N ASP A 694 -2.42 -9.85 -18.55
CA ASP A 694 -3.08 -8.60 -18.15
C ASP A 694 -4.61 -8.65 -18.03
N VAL A 695 -5.35 -9.15 -19.02
CA VAL A 695 -5.18 -8.81 -20.44
C VAL A 695 -5.66 -7.39 -20.77
N SER A 696 -6.12 -6.63 -19.77
CA SER A 696 -6.71 -5.28 -19.89
C SER A 696 -5.93 -4.28 -20.74
N ALA A 697 -6.66 -3.28 -21.23
CA ALA A 697 -6.13 -1.99 -21.62
C ALA A 697 -6.75 -0.88 -20.74
N ASN A 698 -6.65 -1.04 -19.41
CA ASN A 698 -7.32 -0.19 -18.43
C ASN A 698 -6.68 1.21 -18.21
N ASP A 699 -5.90 1.70 -19.17
CA ASP A 699 -5.55 3.13 -19.21
C ASP A 699 -6.76 3.98 -19.62
N TYR A 700 -6.83 5.22 -19.17
CA TYR A 700 -7.86 6.18 -19.56
C TYR A 700 -7.56 6.85 -20.91
N SER A 701 -6.32 6.79 -21.39
CA SER A 701 -5.91 7.33 -22.70
C SER A 701 -6.35 6.48 -23.91
N PHE A 702 -6.62 5.19 -23.72
CA PHE A 702 -6.98 4.27 -24.81
C PHE A 702 -8.47 4.37 -25.18
N SER A 703 -8.77 4.57 -26.47
CA SER A 703 -10.13 4.47 -26.98
C SER A 703 -10.67 3.03 -26.87
N PRO A 704 -11.99 2.80 -26.84
CA PRO A 704 -12.55 1.45 -26.83
C PRO A 704 -12.00 0.57 -27.96
N GLN A 705 -11.73 1.14 -29.13
CA GLN A 705 -11.11 0.47 -30.28
C GLN A 705 -9.67 0.03 -29.98
N ASP A 706 -8.86 0.88 -29.32
CA ASP A 706 -7.50 0.50 -28.90
C ASP A 706 -7.53 -0.63 -27.87
N LYS A 707 -8.47 -0.58 -26.92
CA LYS A 707 -8.65 -1.62 -25.89
C LYS A 707 -8.98 -2.99 -26.50
N GLU A 708 -9.79 -3.00 -27.55
CA GLU A 708 -10.08 -4.20 -28.34
C GLU A 708 -8.86 -4.70 -29.14
N VAL A 709 -8.12 -3.80 -29.79
CA VAL A 709 -6.92 -4.16 -30.57
C VAL A 709 -5.79 -4.71 -29.68
N ILE A 710 -5.66 -4.23 -28.44
CA ILE A 710 -4.73 -4.75 -27.42
C ILE A 710 -5.18 -6.13 -26.92
N LEU A 711 -6.47 -6.30 -26.62
CA LEU A 711 -7.05 -7.58 -26.22
C LEU A 711 -6.86 -8.66 -27.30
N ASP A 712 -7.19 -8.33 -28.55
CA ASP A 712 -7.03 -9.23 -29.70
C ASP A 712 -5.55 -9.59 -29.95
N SER A 713 -4.59 -8.71 -29.61
CA SER A 713 -3.15 -9.01 -29.64
C SER A 713 -2.74 -9.99 -28.56
N ARG A 714 -3.18 -9.77 -27.32
CA ARG A 714 -2.90 -10.66 -26.19
C ARG A 714 -3.51 -12.06 -26.41
N MET A 715 -4.72 -12.14 -26.97
CA MET A 715 -5.35 -13.43 -27.30
C MET A 715 -4.79 -14.10 -28.56
N ARG A 716 -4.25 -13.34 -29.53
CA ARG A 716 -3.44 -13.91 -30.63
C ARG A 716 -2.15 -14.56 -30.12
N PHE A 717 -1.50 -14.01 -29.09
CA PHE A 717 -0.38 -14.67 -28.43
C PHE A 717 -0.81 -15.99 -27.77
N VAL A 718 -1.89 -16.03 -26.99
CA VAL A 718 -2.42 -17.28 -26.40
C VAL A 718 -2.66 -18.34 -27.49
N SER A 719 -3.32 -17.97 -28.59
CA SER A 719 -3.65 -18.87 -29.71
C SER A 719 -2.43 -19.36 -30.54
N SER A 720 -1.25 -18.75 -30.38
CA SER A 720 -0.07 -19.07 -31.20
C SER A 720 0.54 -20.47 -30.92
N PHE A 721 0.15 -21.10 -29.81
CA PHE A 721 0.59 -22.44 -29.38
C PHE A 721 -0.56 -23.17 -28.64
N ASP A 722 -0.33 -24.39 -28.14
CA ASP A 722 -1.35 -25.28 -27.55
C ASP A 722 -0.98 -25.82 -26.15
N THR A 723 0.27 -25.67 -25.70
CA THR A 723 0.84 -26.46 -24.59
C THR A 723 0.40 -26.11 -23.15
N LEU A 724 -0.55 -25.21 -22.92
CA LEU A 724 -0.88 -24.75 -21.55
C LEU A 724 -1.62 -25.80 -20.70
N THR A 725 -1.34 -25.73 -19.40
CA THR A 725 -2.03 -26.46 -18.31
C THR A 725 -2.65 -25.50 -17.28
N SER A 726 -2.19 -24.24 -17.22
CA SER A 726 -2.80 -23.17 -16.43
C SER A 726 -2.82 -21.87 -17.23
N LEU A 727 -3.99 -21.26 -17.35
CA LEU A 727 -4.20 -19.96 -17.98
C LEU A 727 -4.95 -19.02 -17.03
N VAL A 728 -4.39 -17.83 -16.82
CA VAL A 728 -5.02 -16.74 -16.07
C VAL A 728 -5.09 -15.51 -16.97
N LEU A 729 -6.31 -15.09 -17.32
CA LEU A 729 -6.59 -13.86 -18.05
C LEU A 729 -7.16 -12.86 -17.04
N LYS A 730 -6.28 -12.10 -16.36
CA LYS A 730 -6.73 -11.05 -15.43
C LYS A 730 -7.53 -10.00 -16.21
N GLU A 731 -8.33 -9.19 -15.51
CA GLU A 731 -8.96 -7.95 -15.98
C GLU A 731 -9.33 -7.99 -17.48
N TYR A 732 -10.22 -8.90 -17.89
CA TYR A 732 -10.57 -9.15 -19.30
C TYR A 732 -11.48 -8.03 -19.85
N ASN A 733 -10.89 -6.83 -19.97
CA ASN A 733 -11.46 -5.51 -20.27
C ASN A 733 -12.69 -5.08 -19.44
N GLU A 734 -12.92 -3.77 -19.44
CA GLU A 734 -14.12 -3.13 -18.89
C GLU A 734 -14.82 -2.34 -19.99
N TYR A 735 -16.14 -2.48 -20.07
CA TYR A 735 -17.01 -1.89 -21.07
C TYR A 735 -17.93 -0.88 -20.38
N LYS A 736 -18.23 0.24 -21.02
CA LYS A 736 -19.19 1.20 -20.46
C LYS A 736 -20.57 0.56 -20.28
N ASP A 737 -21.32 1.03 -19.27
CA ASP A 737 -22.68 0.55 -19.00
C ASP A 737 -23.68 0.87 -20.13
N ASP A 738 -23.38 1.88 -20.95
CA ASP A 738 -24.17 2.30 -22.12
C ASP A 738 -24.15 1.30 -23.30
N VAL A 739 -23.19 0.37 -23.33
CA VAL A 739 -23.10 -0.69 -24.35
C VAL A 739 -24.29 -1.65 -24.19
N PRO A 740 -25.14 -1.90 -25.20
CA PRO A 740 -26.29 -2.78 -25.05
C PRO A 740 -25.86 -4.26 -24.89
N GLY A 741 -26.44 -4.94 -23.89
CA GLY A 741 -26.25 -6.39 -23.65
C GLY A 741 -25.05 -6.77 -22.78
N ASN A 742 -24.77 -8.08 -22.72
CA ASN A 742 -23.56 -8.67 -22.15
C ASN A 742 -22.48 -8.75 -23.25
N PRO A 743 -21.28 -8.16 -23.07
CA PRO A 743 -20.23 -8.18 -24.10
C PRO A 743 -19.56 -9.55 -24.31
N GLU A 744 -19.65 -10.47 -23.34
CA GLU A 744 -19.17 -11.85 -23.38
C GLU A 744 -17.70 -12.08 -23.83
N LEU A 745 -17.33 -13.32 -24.16
CA LEU A 745 -16.06 -13.63 -24.82
C LEU A 745 -16.28 -13.64 -26.34
N LYS A 746 -15.45 -12.91 -27.11
CA LYS A 746 -15.39 -13.11 -28.57
C LYS A 746 -15.12 -14.60 -28.85
N ASN A 747 -15.80 -15.18 -29.85
CA ASN A 747 -15.56 -16.58 -30.24
C ASN A 747 -14.08 -16.84 -30.56
N SER A 748 -13.37 -15.90 -31.19
CA SER A 748 -11.91 -15.98 -31.40
C SER A 748 -11.10 -16.22 -30.11
N HIS A 749 -11.55 -15.65 -28.99
CA HIS A 749 -10.88 -15.75 -27.69
C HIS A 749 -11.30 -17.02 -26.95
N LEU A 750 -12.55 -17.46 -27.11
CA LEU A 750 -12.98 -18.79 -26.68
C LEU A 750 -12.17 -19.89 -27.39
N GLN A 751 -12.03 -19.83 -28.72
CA GLN A 751 -11.20 -20.78 -29.47
C GLN A 751 -9.72 -20.73 -29.06
N ALA A 752 -9.17 -19.55 -28.75
CA ALA A 752 -7.80 -19.42 -28.23
C ALA A 752 -7.61 -20.11 -26.86
N ILE A 753 -8.63 -20.10 -25.99
CA ILE A 753 -8.61 -20.85 -24.73
C ILE A 753 -8.75 -22.36 -24.99
N LEU A 754 -9.70 -22.76 -25.84
CA LEU A 754 -10.02 -24.16 -26.14
C LEU A 754 -8.90 -24.91 -26.86
N LYS A 755 -8.01 -24.21 -27.59
CA LYS A 755 -6.80 -24.79 -28.18
C LYS A 755 -5.90 -25.50 -27.15
N HIS A 756 -6.01 -25.15 -25.87
CA HIS A 756 -5.28 -25.78 -24.77
C HIS A 756 -6.04 -26.98 -24.17
N GLU A 757 -6.20 -28.08 -24.91
CA GLU A 757 -6.92 -29.30 -24.46
C GLU A 757 -6.43 -29.86 -23.11
N ASN A 758 -5.20 -29.53 -22.72
CA ASN A 758 -4.55 -29.98 -21.49
C ASN A 758 -4.76 -29.03 -20.29
N LEU A 759 -5.68 -28.06 -20.39
CA LEU A 759 -5.90 -27.05 -19.35
C LEU A 759 -6.51 -27.66 -18.07
N VAL A 760 -5.73 -27.60 -16.99
CA VAL A 760 -6.12 -27.99 -15.63
C VAL A 760 -6.69 -26.79 -14.85
N LYS A 761 -6.29 -25.57 -15.21
CA LYS A 761 -6.70 -24.34 -14.52
C LYS A 761 -7.01 -23.21 -15.50
N LEU A 762 -8.21 -22.66 -15.42
CA LEU A 762 -8.65 -21.47 -16.14
C LEU A 762 -9.14 -20.43 -15.14
N ARG A 763 -8.62 -19.20 -15.21
CA ARG A 763 -9.15 -18.08 -14.42
C ARG A 763 -9.30 -16.82 -15.25
N ILE A 764 -10.46 -16.18 -15.12
CA ILE A 764 -10.75 -14.82 -15.61
C ILE A 764 -11.13 -13.95 -14.40
N PRO A 765 -10.16 -13.55 -13.55
CA PRO A 765 -10.43 -12.75 -12.36
C PRO A 765 -10.43 -11.24 -12.68
N TYR A 766 -11.28 -10.49 -11.97
CA TYR A 766 -11.29 -9.04 -11.96
C TYR A 766 -11.03 -8.53 -10.53
N ARG A 767 -10.31 -7.40 -10.38
CA ARG A 767 -10.04 -6.75 -9.08
C ARG A 767 -11.19 -5.88 -8.59
N GLY A 768 -12.02 -5.41 -9.51
CA GLY A 768 -13.12 -4.49 -9.28
C GLY A 768 -13.76 -4.15 -10.62
N VAL A 769 -14.58 -3.10 -10.63
CA VAL A 769 -15.14 -2.49 -11.84
C VAL A 769 -15.20 -0.98 -11.61
N CYS A 770 -14.86 -0.19 -12.63
CA CYS A 770 -14.97 1.26 -12.60
C CYS A 770 -16.44 1.70 -12.56
N GLN A 771 -16.70 2.86 -11.95
CA GLN A 771 -18.05 3.42 -11.91
C GLN A 771 -18.49 3.83 -13.34
N GLY A 772 -19.67 3.37 -13.78
CA GLY A 772 -20.14 3.56 -15.16
C GLY A 772 -19.64 2.49 -16.14
N TYR A 773 -19.02 1.43 -15.64
CA TYR A 773 -18.52 0.29 -16.41
C TYR A 773 -19.04 -1.05 -15.85
N LYS A 774 -18.97 -2.06 -16.70
CA LYS A 774 -19.28 -3.48 -16.48
C LYS A 774 -18.23 -4.37 -17.14
N ILE A 775 -18.22 -5.63 -16.72
CA ILE A 775 -17.33 -6.67 -17.24
C ILE A 775 -18.11 -7.70 -18.08
N PRO A 776 -17.46 -8.41 -19.00
CA PRO A 776 -18.02 -9.61 -19.63
C PRO A 776 -18.42 -10.68 -18.61
N TYR A 777 -19.69 -11.07 -18.64
CA TYR A 777 -20.19 -12.23 -17.91
C TYR A 777 -20.18 -13.45 -18.83
N LEU A 778 -19.88 -14.65 -18.30
CA LEU A 778 -19.99 -15.87 -19.11
C LEU A 778 -21.42 -16.41 -19.10
N GLU A 779 -22.00 -16.58 -20.29
CA GLU A 779 -23.31 -17.21 -20.46
C GLU A 779 -23.24 -18.73 -20.23
N PRO A 780 -24.37 -19.40 -19.89
CA PRO A 780 -24.45 -20.85 -19.78
C PRO A 780 -23.87 -21.60 -20.99
N ALA A 781 -24.10 -21.11 -22.22
CA ALA A 781 -23.59 -21.75 -23.43
C ALA A 781 -22.05 -21.77 -23.50
N THR A 782 -21.40 -20.65 -23.15
CA THR A 782 -19.94 -20.53 -23.12
C THR A 782 -19.33 -21.33 -21.97
N VAL A 783 -19.94 -21.31 -20.77
CA VAL A 783 -19.52 -22.17 -19.65
C VAL A 783 -19.63 -23.64 -20.03
N LYS A 784 -20.73 -24.07 -20.66
CA LYS A 784 -20.89 -25.46 -21.13
C LYS A 784 -19.83 -25.82 -22.16
N THR A 785 -19.57 -24.94 -23.13
CA THR A 785 -18.55 -25.17 -24.16
C THR A 785 -17.15 -25.34 -23.56
N LEU A 786 -16.80 -24.55 -22.53
CA LEU A 786 -15.54 -24.73 -21.79
C LEU A 786 -15.48 -26.07 -21.05
N ILE A 787 -16.54 -26.47 -20.36
CA ILE A 787 -16.59 -27.75 -19.61
C ILE A 787 -16.58 -28.97 -20.54
N ASP A 788 -17.31 -28.94 -21.65
CA ASP A 788 -17.39 -30.04 -22.62
C ASP A 788 -16.03 -30.32 -23.28
N ASN A 789 -15.23 -29.28 -23.54
CA ASN A 789 -14.00 -29.37 -24.35
C ASN A 789 -12.69 -29.34 -23.52
N LEU A 790 -12.74 -29.03 -22.22
CA LEU A 790 -11.58 -29.03 -21.31
C LEU A 790 -11.71 -30.13 -20.24
N PRO A 791 -11.63 -31.42 -20.60
CA PRO A 791 -11.94 -32.54 -19.69
C PRO A 791 -11.00 -32.66 -18.49
N LYS A 792 -9.84 -31.97 -18.50
CA LYS A 792 -8.84 -31.97 -17.42
C LYS A 792 -9.00 -30.81 -16.43
N LEU A 793 -10.01 -29.94 -16.61
CA LEU A 793 -10.16 -28.72 -15.83
C LEU A 793 -10.52 -28.99 -14.36
N GLU A 794 -9.56 -28.79 -13.45
CA GLU A 794 -9.70 -28.94 -12.00
C GLU A 794 -10.04 -27.61 -11.30
N GLU A 795 -9.69 -26.46 -11.87
CA GLU A 795 -9.98 -25.13 -11.31
C GLU A 795 -10.55 -24.19 -12.38
N ILE A 796 -11.73 -23.63 -12.13
CA ILE A 796 -12.34 -22.58 -12.97
C ILE A 796 -12.65 -21.32 -12.14
N ALA A 797 -12.34 -20.13 -12.67
CA ALA A 797 -12.74 -18.85 -12.09
C ALA A 797 -13.25 -17.88 -13.16
N PHE A 798 -14.40 -17.23 -12.94
CA PHE A 798 -14.97 -16.21 -13.85
C PHE A 798 -16.08 -15.39 -13.17
N ALA A 799 -16.59 -14.38 -13.87
CA ALA A 799 -17.81 -13.66 -13.51
C ALA A 799 -19.03 -14.29 -14.22
N PRO A 800 -19.98 -14.93 -13.49
CA PRO A 800 -21.19 -15.49 -14.08
C PRO A 800 -22.26 -14.41 -14.31
N GLU A 801 -23.12 -14.60 -15.29
CA GLU A 801 -24.31 -13.75 -15.47
C GLU A 801 -25.29 -13.95 -14.30
N LYS A 802 -25.66 -12.85 -13.63
CA LYS A 802 -26.41 -12.82 -12.36
C LYS A 802 -27.77 -13.50 -12.47
N SER A 803 -28.47 -13.33 -13.60
CA SER A 803 -29.77 -13.95 -13.89
C SER A 803 -29.69 -15.43 -14.31
N LYS A 804 -28.48 -15.94 -14.59
CA LYS A 804 -28.24 -17.29 -15.14
C LYS A 804 -27.46 -18.21 -14.20
N ILE A 805 -27.15 -17.75 -12.99
CA ILE A 805 -26.21 -18.43 -12.09
C ILE A 805 -26.62 -19.84 -11.66
N GLU A 806 -27.92 -20.17 -11.64
CA GLU A 806 -28.42 -21.53 -11.36
C GLU A 806 -28.18 -22.50 -12.54
N GLU A 807 -28.36 -22.01 -13.77
CA GLU A 807 -28.10 -22.76 -15.01
C GLU A 807 -26.59 -23.05 -15.14
N ILE A 808 -25.76 -22.03 -14.85
CA ILE A 808 -24.31 -22.12 -14.75
C ILE A 808 -23.89 -23.11 -13.64
N ALA A 809 -24.49 -23.02 -12.45
CA ALA A 809 -24.21 -23.94 -11.34
C ALA A 809 -24.52 -25.40 -11.70
N LYS A 810 -25.62 -25.65 -12.42
CA LYS A 810 -25.97 -26.98 -12.93
C LYS A 810 -24.93 -27.50 -13.93
N ILE A 811 -24.46 -26.67 -14.86
CA ILE A 811 -23.38 -27.05 -15.80
C ILE A 811 -22.08 -27.39 -15.05
N LEU A 812 -21.66 -26.54 -14.10
CA LEU A 812 -20.44 -26.75 -13.32
C LEU A 812 -20.52 -28.00 -12.42
N SER A 813 -21.71 -28.37 -11.95
CA SER A 813 -21.92 -29.59 -11.16
C SER A 813 -21.64 -30.89 -11.92
N LEU A 814 -21.68 -30.85 -13.26
CA LEU A 814 -21.45 -31.98 -14.16
C LEU A 814 -19.99 -32.14 -14.60
N ALA A 815 -19.13 -31.16 -14.30
CA ALA A 815 -17.73 -31.18 -14.70
C ALA A 815 -16.93 -32.25 -13.92
N PRO A 816 -16.46 -33.33 -14.56
CA PRO A 816 -16.00 -34.53 -13.84
C PRO A 816 -14.69 -34.32 -13.06
N SER A 817 -13.80 -33.48 -13.58
CA SER A 817 -12.48 -33.20 -13.00
C SER A 817 -12.50 -32.03 -12.01
N LEU A 818 -13.59 -31.26 -11.94
CA LEU A 818 -13.59 -29.95 -11.29
C LEU A 818 -13.51 -30.07 -9.76
N THR A 819 -12.46 -29.48 -9.17
CA THR A 819 -12.20 -29.51 -7.72
C THR A 819 -12.46 -28.17 -7.03
N SER A 820 -12.32 -27.06 -7.77
CA SER A 820 -12.36 -25.70 -7.27
C SER A 820 -13.10 -24.77 -8.22
N ILE A 821 -14.16 -24.13 -7.73
CA ILE A 821 -14.97 -23.16 -8.48
C ILE A 821 -14.80 -21.78 -7.85
N THR A 822 -14.60 -20.73 -8.65
CA THR A 822 -14.63 -19.33 -8.19
C THR A 822 -15.59 -18.51 -9.04
N LEU A 823 -16.70 -18.06 -8.45
CA LEU A 823 -17.68 -17.20 -9.09
C LEU A 823 -17.58 -15.79 -8.52
N SER A 824 -17.29 -14.81 -9.38
CA SER A 824 -17.18 -13.40 -9.02
C SER A 824 -18.32 -12.59 -9.65
N PRO A 825 -19.57 -12.70 -9.15
CA PRO A 825 -20.68 -11.91 -9.67
C PRO A 825 -20.48 -10.43 -9.28
N CYS A 826 -19.99 -9.61 -10.21
CA CYS A 826 -19.91 -8.17 -10.02
C CYS A 826 -21.31 -7.55 -9.91
N GLY A 827 -21.38 -6.39 -9.23
CA GLY A 827 -22.65 -5.76 -8.83
C GLY A 827 -23.02 -5.93 -7.34
N THR A 828 -22.23 -6.63 -6.51
CA THR A 828 -22.52 -6.78 -5.07
C THR A 828 -22.38 -5.48 -4.24
N TYR A 829 -22.06 -4.35 -4.86
CA TYR A 829 -22.12 -3.01 -4.24
C TYR A 829 -23.55 -2.44 -4.13
N GLU A 830 -24.58 -3.18 -4.59
CA GLU A 830 -25.99 -2.95 -4.24
C GLU A 830 -26.17 -2.95 -2.71
N TYR A 831 -26.39 -1.76 -2.12
CA TYR A 831 -26.70 -1.62 -0.70
C TYR A 831 -28.02 -2.34 -0.36
N GLY A 832 -27.95 -3.31 0.57
CA GLY A 832 -29.12 -4.03 1.10
C GLY A 832 -29.22 -5.51 0.72
N VAL A 833 -28.33 -6.03 -0.14
CA VAL A 833 -28.32 -7.46 -0.51
C VAL A 833 -27.61 -8.31 0.56
N ASP A 834 -28.28 -9.35 1.06
CA ASP A 834 -27.66 -10.36 1.94
C ASP A 834 -26.73 -11.27 1.15
N ARG A 835 -25.45 -10.89 1.11
CA ARG A 835 -24.40 -11.64 0.40
C ARG A 835 -24.19 -13.05 0.95
N GLU A 836 -24.43 -13.32 2.24
CA GLU A 836 -24.27 -14.67 2.79
C GLU A 836 -25.43 -15.58 2.35
N ALA A 837 -26.67 -15.06 2.30
CA ALA A 837 -27.80 -15.75 1.68
C ALA A 837 -27.59 -15.99 0.18
N THR A 838 -27.15 -14.99 -0.59
CA THR A 838 -26.86 -15.15 -2.03
C THR A 838 -25.79 -16.21 -2.28
N ALA A 839 -24.66 -16.15 -1.58
CA ALA A 839 -23.59 -17.14 -1.73
C ALA A 839 -24.04 -18.55 -1.30
N LYS A 840 -24.82 -18.67 -0.23
CA LYS A 840 -25.40 -19.94 0.23
C LYS A 840 -26.43 -20.51 -0.75
N SER A 841 -27.16 -19.65 -1.49
CA SER A 841 -28.06 -20.08 -2.57
C SER A 841 -27.28 -20.65 -3.76
N ILE A 842 -26.27 -19.93 -4.26
CA ILE A 842 -25.42 -20.39 -5.37
C ILE A 842 -24.71 -21.72 -5.01
N LEU A 843 -24.21 -21.83 -3.78
CA LEU A 843 -23.61 -23.05 -3.24
C LEU A 843 -24.61 -24.22 -3.21
N LYS A 844 -25.89 -23.94 -2.87
CA LYS A 844 -26.98 -24.93 -2.90
C LYS A 844 -27.30 -25.38 -4.33
N SER A 845 -27.33 -24.47 -5.31
CA SER A 845 -27.58 -24.83 -6.72
C SER A 845 -26.50 -25.75 -7.30
N ILE A 846 -25.22 -25.55 -6.93
CA ILE A 846 -24.12 -26.46 -7.31
C ILE A 846 -24.33 -27.85 -6.68
N VAL A 847 -24.71 -27.90 -5.40
CA VAL A 847 -24.97 -29.14 -4.66
C VAL A 847 -26.19 -29.89 -5.19
N ASP A 848 -27.27 -29.19 -5.52
CA ASP A 848 -28.48 -29.79 -6.11
C ASP A 848 -28.21 -30.33 -7.52
N GLY A 849 -27.39 -29.62 -8.32
CA GLY A 849 -26.90 -30.14 -9.58
C GLY A 849 -26.20 -31.50 -9.45
N VAL A 850 -25.34 -31.69 -8.43
CA VAL A 850 -24.76 -33.01 -8.13
C VAL A 850 -25.83 -34.00 -7.63
N PHE A 851 -26.77 -33.57 -6.80
CA PHE A 851 -27.84 -34.43 -6.29
C PHE A 851 -28.83 -34.91 -7.36
N ASP A 852 -29.08 -34.14 -8.42
CA ASP A 852 -30.02 -34.50 -9.49
C ASP A 852 -29.45 -35.58 -10.43
N HIS A 853 -28.14 -35.57 -10.68
CA HIS A 853 -27.50 -36.44 -11.67
C HIS A 853 -26.70 -37.61 -11.06
N SER A 854 -26.59 -37.67 -9.72
CA SER A 854 -25.98 -38.82 -9.05
C SER A 854 -26.87 -40.07 -9.17
N ILE A 855 -26.45 -41.01 -10.01
CA ILE A 855 -27.13 -42.31 -10.20
C ILE A 855 -26.97 -43.16 -8.94
N ASP A 856 -28.06 -43.79 -8.47
CA ASP A 856 -28.06 -44.72 -7.33
C ASP A 856 -27.33 -46.03 -7.64
N LYS A 857 -25.99 -45.98 -7.60
CA LYS A 857 -25.11 -47.14 -7.84
C LYS A 857 -25.06 -48.13 -6.67
N ASN A 858 -25.66 -47.82 -5.52
CA ASN A 858 -25.81 -48.71 -4.37
C ASN A 858 -26.91 -48.23 -3.41
N ALA A 859 -27.55 -49.15 -2.70
CA ALA A 859 -28.46 -48.86 -1.58
C ALA A 859 -27.73 -48.38 -0.29
N GLY A 860 -26.59 -47.70 -0.47
CA GLY A 860 -25.72 -47.23 0.60
C GLY A 860 -26.04 -45.81 1.07
N LYS A 861 -25.29 -45.35 2.07
CA LYS A 861 -25.30 -43.95 2.46
C LYS A 861 -24.57 -43.12 1.38
N PHE A 862 -25.23 -42.08 0.88
CA PHE A 862 -24.62 -41.10 -0.05
C PHE A 862 -23.30 -40.56 0.50
N ASN A 863 -22.29 -40.52 -0.36
CA ASN A 863 -20.97 -39.98 -0.09
C ASN A 863 -20.61 -39.02 -1.25
N TRP A 864 -20.42 -37.74 -0.95
CA TRP A 864 -20.18 -36.67 -1.92
C TRP A 864 -19.02 -36.97 -2.87
N GLU A 865 -17.94 -37.51 -2.32
CA GLU A 865 -16.70 -37.81 -3.05
C GLU A 865 -16.85 -38.98 -4.05
N ASP A 866 -17.95 -39.73 -4.01
CA ASP A 866 -18.29 -40.78 -4.98
C ASP A 866 -19.02 -40.21 -6.22
N HIS A 867 -19.41 -38.93 -6.16
CA HIS A 867 -20.28 -38.25 -7.13
C HIS A 867 -19.74 -36.91 -7.63
N SER A 868 -18.88 -36.22 -6.88
CA SER A 868 -18.25 -34.97 -7.29
C SER A 868 -16.84 -34.80 -6.73
N ASN A 869 -15.94 -34.23 -7.54
CA ASN A 869 -14.60 -33.86 -7.14
C ASN A 869 -14.53 -32.47 -6.46
N ILE A 870 -15.62 -31.68 -6.49
CA ILE A 870 -15.68 -30.30 -6.02
C ILE A 870 -15.48 -30.28 -4.50
N LYS A 871 -14.37 -29.69 -4.05
CA LYS A 871 -13.98 -29.56 -2.64
C LYS A 871 -14.03 -28.12 -2.14
N ARG A 872 -13.94 -27.13 -3.04
CA ARG A 872 -14.00 -25.71 -2.70
C ARG A 872 -14.86 -24.91 -3.69
N VAL A 873 -15.65 -24.01 -3.14
CA VAL A 873 -16.42 -23.01 -3.88
C VAL A 873 -16.14 -21.65 -3.27
N TYR A 874 -15.67 -20.71 -4.10
CA TYR A 874 -15.40 -19.33 -3.76
C TYR A 874 -16.49 -18.47 -4.43
N ILE A 875 -17.14 -17.58 -3.68
CA ILE A 875 -18.21 -16.71 -4.20
C ILE A 875 -17.98 -15.31 -3.63
N ASP A 876 -17.72 -14.31 -4.48
CA ASP A 876 -17.19 -13.01 -4.02
C ASP A 876 -15.96 -13.28 -3.10
N HIS A 877 -15.89 -12.65 -1.93
CA HIS A 877 -14.87 -12.86 -0.90
C HIS A 877 -15.11 -14.09 0.01
N MET A 878 -16.22 -14.82 -0.15
CA MET A 878 -16.57 -15.98 0.68
C MET A 878 -15.93 -17.27 0.17
N VAL A 879 -15.52 -18.17 1.07
CA VAL A 879 -14.83 -19.42 0.72
C VAL A 879 -15.46 -20.59 1.47
N TYR A 880 -16.04 -21.53 0.73
CA TYR A 880 -16.71 -22.71 1.28
C TYR A 880 -15.92 -23.98 0.97
N GLU A 881 -15.74 -24.83 1.98
CA GLU A 881 -15.27 -26.21 1.85
C GLU A 881 -16.49 -27.14 1.80
N LEU A 882 -16.49 -28.15 0.93
CA LEU A 882 -17.54 -29.18 0.80
C LEU A 882 -16.97 -30.59 1.02
N GLY A 883 -17.82 -31.51 1.47
CA GLY A 883 -17.51 -32.94 1.57
C GLY A 883 -18.46 -33.73 2.47
N SER A 884 -18.27 -35.04 2.56
CA SER A 884 -19.09 -35.91 3.42
C SER A 884 -18.71 -35.85 4.90
N LYS A 885 -17.45 -35.49 5.19
CA LYS A 885 -16.85 -35.49 6.54
C LYS A 885 -15.77 -34.41 6.63
N PHE A 886 -15.73 -33.67 7.75
CA PHE A 886 -14.66 -32.71 8.03
C PHE A 886 -13.90 -33.05 9.31
N GLY A 887 -12.61 -32.73 9.33
CA GLY A 887 -11.81 -32.68 10.55
C GLY A 887 -12.22 -31.52 11.48
N LYS A 888 -11.74 -31.56 12.74
CA LYS A 888 -12.00 -30.51 13.74
C LYS A 888 -11.69 -29.11 13.16
N PRO A 889 -12.60 -28.13 13.31
CA PRO A 889 -12.39 -26.79 12.72
C PRO A 889 -11.17 -26.11 13.34
N GLN A 890 -10.41 -25.42 12.51
CA GLN A 890 -9.29 -24.59 12.94
C GLN A 890 -9.74 -23.17 13.29
N LYS A 891 -8.88 -22.37 13.93
CA LYS A 891 -9.19 -20.95 14.20
C LYS A 891 -9.42 -20.23 12.86
N GLY A 892 -10.58 -19.59 12.71
CA GLY A 892 -10.98 -18.89 11.49
C GLY A 892 -12.03 -19.61 10.64
N MET A 893 -12.33 -20.88 10.92
CA MET A 893 -13.40 -21.63 10.25
C MET A 893 -14.74 -21.49 11.00
N LYS A 894 -15.86 -21.33 10.29
CA LYS A 894 -17.21 -21.51 10.86
C LYS A 894 -17.46 -22.99 11.21
N LYS A 895 -18.57 -23.27 11.90
CA LYS A 895 -19.04 -24.65 12.13
C LYS A 895 -19.48 -25.28 10.80
N ALA A 896 -19.52 -26.61 10.77
CA ALA A 896 -20.09 -27.34 9.64
C ALA A 896 -21.62 -27.30 9.67
N GLU A 897 -22.20 -26.87 8.55
CA GLU A 897 -23.62 -26.96 8.24
C GLU A 897 -23.86 -28.11 7.24
N LYS A 898 -25.12 -28.35 6.86
CA LYS A 898 -25.50 -29.37 5.90
C LYS A 898 -26.46 -28.83 4.85
N PHE A 899 -26.33 -29.34 3.63
CA PHE A 899 -27.45 -29.41 2.69
C PHE A 899 -27.94 -30.84 2.62
N THR A 900 -29.26 -31.01 2.48
CA THR A 900 -29.89 -32.32 2.38
C THR A 900 -31.05 -32.29 1.40
N THR A 901 -31.19 -33.33 0.58
CA THR A 901 -32.39 -33.58 -0.22
C THR A 901 -32.91 -35.00 0.03
N THR A 902 -34.16 -35.26 -0.37
CA THR A 902 -34.78 -36.60 -0.32
C THR A 902 -35.42 -36.86 -1.67
N LEU A 903 -34.95 -37.88 -2.39
CA LEU A 903 -35.49 -38.20 -3.71
C LEU A 903 -36.82 -38.95 -3.62
N SER A 904 -37.69 -38.68 -4.59
CA SER A 904 -38.99 -39.33 -4.76
C SER A 904 -38.80 -40.63 -5.55
N GLY A 905 -38.91 -41.77 -4.88
CA GLY A 905 -38.79 -43.10 -5.49
C GLY A 905 -39.22 -44.22 -4.54
N PRO A 906 -39.18 -45.49 -4.98
CA PRO A 906 -39.57 -46.64 -4.15
C PRO A 906 -38.68 -46.82 -2.92
N PHE A 907 -37.44 -46.32 -2.96
CA PHE A 907 -36.55 -46.21 -1.82
C PHE A 907 -36.30 -44.73 -1.52
N LYS A 908 -36.82 -44.21 -0.39
CA LYS A 908 -36.61 -42.82 0.03
C LYS A 908 -35.18 -42.60 0.53
N GLN A 909 -34.26 -42.36 -0.39
CA GLN A 909 -32.85 -42.15 -0.07
C GLN A 909 -32.57 -40.67 0.26
N LYS A 910 -32.10 -40.41 1.48
CA LYS A 910 -31.69 -39.07 1.93
C LYS A 910 -30.23 -38.83 1.52
N ARG A 911 -30.01 -37.80 0.71
CA ARG A 911 -28.66 -37.35 0.33
C ARG A 911 -28.26 -36.18 1.24
N GLU A 912 -27.03 -36.20 1.76
CA GLU A 912 -26.49 -35.14 2.63
C GLU A 912 -25.07 -34.78 2.19
N VAL A 913 -24.74 -33.49 2.19
CA VAL A 913 -23.35 -33.00 2.08
C VAL A 913 -23.09 -31.98 3.20
N LEU A 914 -21.88 -31.97 3.76
CA LEU A 914 -21.45 -30.95 4.69
C LEU A 914 -20.85 -29.78 3.92
N TYR A 915 -21.04 -28.56 4.42
CA TYR A 915 -20.25 -27.40 4.01
C TYR A 915 -19.83 -26.58 5.22
N ARG A 916 -18.76 -25.80 5.08
CA ARG A 916 -18.38 -24.76 6.05
C ARG A 916 -17.68 -23.60 5.37
N ASP A 917 -18.00 -22.40 5.84
CA ASP A 917 -17.22 -21.20 5.55
C ASP A 917 -15.84 -21.28 6.22
N ILE A 918 -14.80 -21.10 5.41
CA ILE A 918 -13.38 -21.07 5.79
C ILE A 918 -12.72 -19.73 5.41
N MET A 919 -13.48 -18.69 5.09
CA MET A 919 -12.98 -17.36 4.70
C MET A 919 -11.99 -16.82 5.73
N GLY A 920 -12.35 -16.81 7.03
CA GLY A 920 -11.49 -16.36 8.12
C GLY A 920 -10.26 -17.24 8.41
N TYR A 921 -10.08 -18.33 7.67
CA TYR A 921 -8.89 -19.20 7.67
C TYR A 921 -8.07 -19.05 6.37
N VAL A 922 -8.73 -18.91 5.21
CA VAL A 922 -8.08 -18.77 3.89
C VAL A 922 -7.62 -17.33 3.62
N HIS A 923 -8.41 -16.36 4.04
CA HIS A 923 -8.14 -14.91 4.01
C HIS A 923 -7.88 -14.38 5.43
N ALA A 924 -7.06 -15.09 6.20
CA ALA A 924 -6.32 -14.43 7.27
C ALA A 924 -5.53 -13.29 6.61
N PRO A 925 -5.72 -12.02 7.02
CA PRO A 925 -5.23 -10.89 6.23
C PRO A 925 -3.71 -10.94 6.08
N ILE A 926 -3.22 -10.42 4.95
CA ILE A 926 -1.79 -10.18 4.71
C ILE A 926 -1.37 -9.03 5.64
N GLU A 927 -1.09 -9.37 6.90
CA GLU A 927 -0.66 -8.45 7.95
C GLU A 927 0.77 -7.95 7.64
N SER A 928 0.82 -6.98 6.72
CA SER A 928 2.03 -6.28 6.25
C SER A 928 3.01 -7.15 5.45
N GLY A 929 2.62 -7.45 4.21
CA GLY A 929 3.46 -8.17 3.24
C GLY A 929 3.74 -9.64 3.59
N PHE A 930 3.18 -10.14 4.69
CA PHE A 930 3.33 -11.53 5.11
C PHE A 930 2.27 -12.42 4.47
N ASP A 931 2.69 -13.33 3.58
CA ASP A 931 1.84 -14.43 3.12
C ASP A 931 1.72 -15.52 4.22
N PRO A 932 0.52 -15.76 4.78
CA PRO A 932 0.31 -16.76 5.82
C PRO A 932 0.48 -18.21 5.35
N LYS A 933 0.49 -18.48 4.04
CA LYS A 933 0.75 -19.79 3.46
C LYS A 933 2.22 -19.99 3.05
N CYS A 934 2.93 -18.88 2.84
CA CYS A 934 4.33 -18.83 2.41
C CYS A 934 4.57 -19.48 1.02
N GLU A 935 3.68 -19.23 0.05
CA GLU A 935 3.65 -19.83 -1.29
C GLU A 935 4.97 -19.62 -2.07
N TRP A 936 5.57 -18.41 -2.02
CA TRP A 936 6.85 -18.14 -2.70
C TRP A 936 8.00 -19.01 -2.15
N ILE A 937 8.27 -18.95 -0.85
CA ILE A 937 9.35 -19.72 -0.24
C ILE A 937 9.12 -21.24 -0.30
N ASN A 938 7.87 -21.70 -0.28
CA ASN A 938 7.55 -23.12 -0.51
C ASN A 938 7.79 -23.56 -1.96
N LYS A 939 7.45 -22.71 -2.95
CA LYS A 939 7.74 -22.94 -4.38
C LYS A 939 9.25 -23.02 -4.62
N VAL A 940 10.00 -22.09 -4.04
CA VAL A 940 11.46 -22.00 -4.13
C VAL A 940 12.14 -23.17 -3.42
N GLU A 941 11.75 -23.50 -2.18
CA GLU A 941 12.29 -24.65 -1.44
C GLU A 941 12.17 -25.94 -2.27
N LYS A 942 11.02 -26.17 -2.93
CA LYS A 942 10.78 -27.33 -3.77
C LYS A 942 11.60 -27.39 -5.09
N ASP A 943 12.21 -26.29 -5.53
CA ASP A 943 13.14 -26.28 -6.67
C ASP A 943 14.62 -26.36 -6.21
N LEU A 944 14.87 -26.07 -4.92
CA LEU A 944 16.20 -26.10 -4.31
C LEU A 944 16.56 -27.42 -3.63
N ASP A 945 15.56 -28.14 -3.09
CA ASP A 945 15.64 -29.53 -2.59
C ASP A 945 15.71 -30.54 -3.76
#